data_AF-A0A182N9Y4-F1
#
_entry.id   AF-A0A182N9Y4-F1
#
_cell.length_a   1.000
_cell.length_b   1.000
_cell.length_c   1.000
_cell.angle_alpha   90.00
_cell.angle_beta   90.00
_cell.angle_gamma   90.00
#
_symmetry.space_group_name_H-M   'P 1'
#
loop_
_entity.id
_entity.type
_entity.pdbx_description
1 polymer ?
#
loop_
_entity_poly.entity_id
_entity_poly.type
_entity_poly.pdbx_seq_one_letter_code
_entity_poly.pdbx_strand_id
1 'polypeptide(L)'
;MAETDSTLHRDLLYIDGLRVVINHLVIVLHTFLIASAAPAKNYDDLEKLVNNPPMLIYLSSNAFLVQTFFTIGGFLLSVNFLRDTIRGPINFRYVGNKILNRLLRLLPVYGFFLLFSVSVNVRFDVNMNGFRLFTAENAICRQNWWSNLFFVNNFMWPAELCLMHTWYLATDLQLFLMAMALLLLVHRWPKGVGIVFLLGVAASFAIPGYITHQHNMHPVLPIKLSEVKFMFMYVPWLRRLYLPSYANTGCYLYGIIAGYLYHWVTNNKLQLQRSLLYRTVDRCVTPTLVGVVLSTYLWYVVEVPKPALWVSIYSAFYRNIIGIFVAVCFLRSINSPPGFVRRMLSSKLLTTLGKLTYSVYVLHDVVMRFVLLNERIGSDISLQKFVFCVYLVTVVSFAAGLVVFLVIEQPMILLLKPHINRYHRMPKLWQMDDYDECLSATGPDEPADVYCTATVVLKPDNRSDLWTLIEEFSSDYKRHFNHRVLKRGVCIKRCQQSVAKLAPPERKALLVEKFPINETYKFEDNIFENTALDREIYEDVVELCINKELNETYGLVAFAEIQSCDKSTSEVKIDTLDMSFLIVLCLLISLVILSSWYDSSINYKLSSEHYKHELDSKLYAFVVLLHATWLLKLQTGPLWRWGAETEQVFCRRNWWTNLLYVNNYVNPNQPCVQQGWYLGAEFQIFIIALIVLVAIVKFPRAKIALLTFVIGAAYVVPAFFIYHQRLQGTFVVTLEAQRYILWYDKFYLQAYIPTHINFGNYMLGVLTGLIYHELRKRSVDLASSGVFRFVWYANFLVVPLSMLPSYVFYVNEFETPSVWMAIYFAVSKNFFGIGIGIMILGCVHGVSGVLQRVLNYPFFEPMGRLAYGAYLIHPFVMRYMFVSTRGPVYYSDTLTISLVLGATAMSCLVSLLLCLLIELPTSALQNHLFAGFK
;
A
#
# COMPACT_ATOMS: atom_id res chain seq x y z
N MET A 1 7.57 32.88 3.21
CA MET A 1 7.55 31.40 3.06
C MET A 1 7.84 30.93 1.63
N ALA A 2 7.40 31.64 0.57
CA ALA A 2 7.86 31.44 -0.82
C ALA A 2 9.32 31.87 -1.07
N GLU A 3 9.83 32.77 -0.22
CA GLU A 3 11.18 33.35 -0.33
C GLU A 3 12.30 32.31 -0.18
N THR A 4 12.18 31.35 0.75
CA THR A 4 13.17 30.29 0.99
C THR A 4 13.20 29.20 -0.08
N ASP A 5 12.08 28.93 -0.76
CA ASP A 5 12.08 28.04 -1.94
C ASP A 5 12.66 28.73 -3.17
N SER A 6 12.52 30.05 -3.29
CA SER A 6 13.12 30.83 -4.40
C SER A 6 14.65 30.92 -4.29
N THR A 7 15.20 31.04 -3.08
CA THR A 7 16.65 31.17 -2.84
C THR A 7 17.37 29.84 -3.07
N LEU A 8 16.85 28.73 -2.51
CA LEU A 8 17.40 27.40 -2.74
C LEU A 8 17.37 26.99 -4.21
N HIS A 9 16.27 27.31 -4.91
CA HIS A 9 16.17 27.04 -6.34
C HIS A 9 17.24 27.81 -7.12
N ARG A 10 17.40 29.12 -6.84
CA ARG A 10 18.40 29.98 -7.49
C ARG A 10 19.83 29.49 -7.24
N ASP A 11 20.13 29.02 -6.04
CA ASP A 11 21.48 28.61 -5.66
C ASP A 11 21.93 27.31 -6.36
N LEU A 12 20.99 26.44 -6.73
CA LEU A 12 21.23 25.13 -7.33
C LEU A 12 21.06 25.06 -8.86
N LEU A 13 20.67 26.15 -9.53
CA LEU A 13 20.41 26.18 -10.98
C LEU A 13 21.57 25.66 -11.85
N TYR A 14 22.82 25.89 -11.45
CA TYR A 14 23.99 25.46 -12.22
C TYR A 14 24.13 23.93 -12.31
N ILE A 15 23.49 23.17 -11.42
CA ILE A 15 23.49 21.71 -11.44
C ILE A 15 22.78 21.19 -12.69
N ASP A 16 21.71 21.86 -13.14
CA ASP A 16 20.99 21.45 -14.35
C ASP A 16 21.86 21.64 -15.61
N GLY A 17 22.63 22.73 -15.69
CA GLY A 17 23.60 22.90 -16.76
C GLY A 17 24.77 21.90 -16.70
N LEU A 18 25.22 21.54 -15.48
CA LEU A 18 26.25 20.52 -15.30
C LEU A 18 25.79 19.16 -15.82
N ARG A 19 24.53 18.78 -15.58
CA ARG A 19 23.94 17.54 -16.12
C ARG A 19 23.95 17.51 -17.64
N VAL A 20 23.68 18.63 -18.31
CA VAL A 20 23.72 18.72 -19.79
C VAL A 20 25.13 18.43 -20.32
N VAL A 21 26.14 19.05 -19.72
CA VAL A 21 27.55 18.86 -20.14
C VAL A 21 27.98 17.41 -19.94
N ILE A 22 27.70 16.82 -18.77
CA ILE A 22 28.06 15.43 -18.50
C ILE A 22 27.30 14.48 -19.44
N ASN A 23 26.01 14.74 -19.69
CA ASN A 23 25.22 13.92 -20.61
C ASN A 23 25.79 13.95 -22.04
N HIS A 24 26.23 15.12 -22.52
CA HIS A 24 26.91 15.22 -23.81
C HIS A 24 28.22 14.42 -23.84
N LEU A 25 29.04 14.48 -22.77
CA LEU A 25 30.26 13.68 -22.67
C LEU A 25 29.97 12.16 -22.67
N VAL A 26 28.85 11.72 -22.10
CA VAL A 26 28.39 10.32 -22.19
C VAL A 26 28.03 9.95 -23.64
N ILE A 27 27.37 10.84 -24.39
CA ILE A 27 27.06 10.63 -25.81
C ILE A 27 28.35 10.51 -26.64
N VAL A 28 29.34 11.38 -26.41
CA VAL A 28 30.66 11.31 -27.05
C VAL A 28 31.30 9.94 -26.83
N LEU A 29 31.33 9.49 -25.58
CA LEU A 29 31.87 8.18 -25.21
C LEU A 29 31.13 7.02 -25.90
N HIS A 30 29.79 6.97 -25.79
CA HIS A 30 29.03 5.86 -26.36
C HIS A 30 29.15 5.83 -27.89
N THR A 31 29.18 7.00 -28.55
CA THR A 31 29.42 7.09 -29.99
C THR A 31 30.78 6.49 -30.35
N PHE A 32 31.82 6.76 -29.55
CA PHE A 32 33.15 6.18 -29.76
C PHE A 32 33.17 4.66 -29.60
N LEU A 33 32.51 4.14 -28.55
CA LEU A 33 32.42 2.69 -28.31
C LEU A 33 31.72 1.97 -29.45
N ILE A 34 30.60 2.51 -29.92
CA ILE A 34 29.84 1.88 -31.00
C ILE A 34 30.57 2.01 -32.33
N ALA A 35 31.20 3.15 -32.63
CA ALA A 35 32.03 3.32 -33.82
C ALA A 35 33.20 2.33 -33.85
N SER A 36 33.81 2.07 -32.68
CA SER A 36 34.90 1.11 -32.55
C SER A 36 34.45 -0.35 -32.66
N ALA A 37 33.18 -0.64 -32.38
CA ALA A 37 32.59 -1.97 -32.57
C ALA A 37 32.14 -2.24 -34.02
N ALA A 38 31.93 -1.18 -34.81
CA ALA A 38 31.45 -1.28 -36.19
C ALA A 38 32.55 -1.77 -37.17
N PRO A 39 32.20 -2.55 -38.22
CA PRO A 39 33.12 -2.94 -39.30
C PRO A 39 33.63 -1.73 -40.10
N ALA A 40 34.94 -1.44 -40.00
CA ALA A 40 35.61 -0.35 -40.72
C ALA A 40 36.72 -0.87 -41.64
N LYS A 41 37.08 -0.09 -42.68
CA LYS A 41 38.20 -0.44 -43.58
C LYS A 41 39.57 -0.06 -43.00
N ASN A 42 39.62 0.97 -42.16
CA ASN A 42 40.86 1.55 -41.63
C ASN A 42 41.07 1.29 -40.14
N TYR A 43 41.12 0.02 -39.73
CA TYR A 43 41.38 -0.34 -38.33
C TYR A 43 42.76 0.11 -37.82
N ASP A 44 43.75 0.21 -38.70
CA ASP A 44 45.10 0.70 -38.35
C ASP A 44 45.08 2.13 -37.78
N ASP A 45 44.25 3.02 -38.32
CA ASP A 45 44.09 4.38 -37.78
C ASP A 45 43.42 4.38 -36.41
N LEU A 46 42.45 3.49 -36.19
CA LEU A 46 41.78 3.32 -34.90
C LEU A 46 42.76 2.78 -33.84
N GLU A 47 43.59 1.81 -34.20
CA GLU A 47 44.63 1.26 -33.32
C GLU A 47 45.65 2.35 -32.94
N LYS A 48 46.12 3.15 -33.91
CA LYS A 48 47.00 4.30 -33.63
C LYS A 48 46.34 5.33 -32.70
N LEU A 49 45.05 5.62 -32.91
CA LEU A 49 44.30 6.56 -32.07
C LEU A 49 44.14 6.04 -30.64
N VAL A 50 43.78 4.76 -30.45
CA VAL A 50 43.61 4.15 -29.13
C VAL A 50 44.94 3.99 -28.40
N ASN A 51 46.05 3.79 -29.12
CA ASN A 51 47.39 3.72 -28.53
C ASN A 51 47.97 5.09 -28.14
N ASN A 52 47.31 6.20 -28.48
CA ASN A 52 47.76 7.53 -28.12
C ASN A 52 47.52 7.80 -26.61
N PRO A 53 48.54 8.20 -25.81
CA PRO A 53 48.41 8.36 -24.36
C PRO A 53 47.24 9.23 -23.87
N PRO A 54 46.95 10.42 -24.47
CA PRO A 54 45.81 11.23 -24.07
C PRO A 54 44.47 10.51 -24.29
N MET A 55 44.36 9.67 -25.32
CA MET A 55 43.14 8.91 -25.62
C MET A 55 42.93 7.80 -24.59
N LEU A 56 43.98 7.08 -24.19
CA LEU A 56 43.90 6.07 -23.12
C LEU A 56 43.52 6.69 -21.77
N ILE A 57 44.07 7.86 -21.44
CA ILE A 57 43.71 8.59 -20.22
C ILE A 57 42.24 9.02 -20.26
N TYR A 58 41.78 9.56 -21.40
CA TYR A 58 40.37 9.92 -21.57
C TYR A 58 39.46 8.70 -21.43
N LEU A 59 39.75 7.61 -22.14
CA LEU A 59 38.94 6.40 -22.14
C LEU A 59 38.88 5.73 -20.77
N SER A 60 39.99 5.69 -20.05
CA SER A 60 40.05 5.17 -18.68
C SER A 60 39.39 6.10 -17.67
N SER A 61 39.27 7.41 -17.91
CA SER A 61 38.63 8.35 -16.97
C SER A 61 37.11 8.40 -17.10
N ASN A 62 36.53 7.80 -18.14
CA ASN A 62 35.10 7.90 -18.44
C ASN A 62 34.17 7.33 -17.36
N ALA A 63 34.68 6.44 -16.50
CA ALA A 63 33.92 5.95 -15.36
C ALA A 63 33.46 7.08 -14.42
N PHE A 64 34.19 8.21 -14.41
CA PHE A 64 33.95 9.38 -13.56
C PHE A 64 32.70 10.18 -13.97
N LEU A 65 32.28 10.11 -15.24
CA LEU A 65 31.10 10.82 -15.74
C LEU A 65 29.83 10.36 -15.00
N VAL A 66 29.61 9.05 -14.95
CA VAL A 66 28.44 8.47 -14.29
C VAL A 66 28.51 8.62 -12.77
N GLN A 67 29.71 8.51 -12.18
CA GLN A 67 29.92 8.73 -10.75
C GLN A 67 29.56 10.16 -10.31
N THR A 68 29.80 11.14 -11.18
CA THR A 68 29.37 12.53 -10.92
C THR A 68 27.85 12.65 -10.79
N PHE A 69 27.08 11.93 -11.62
CA PHE A 69 25.62 11.90 -11.48
C PHE A 69 25.16 11.28 -10.16
N PHE A 70 25.81 10.22 -9.66
CA PHE A 70 25.50 9.66 -8.35
C PHE A 70 25.76 10.65 -7.21
N THR A 71 26.86 11.41 -7.28
CA THR A 71 27.15 12.45 -6.29
C THR A 71 26.12 13.59 -6.32
N ILE A 72 25.67 14.01 -7.51
CA ILE A 72 24.54 14.96 -7.65
C ILE A 72 23.27 14.39 -7.00
N GLY A 73 22.97 13.11 -7.23
CA GLY A 73 21.81 12.41 -6.67
C GLY A 73 21.80 12.42 -5.14
N GLY A 74 22.91 12.00 -4.51
CA GLY A 74 23.05 11.99 -3.05
C GLY A 74 22.99 13.38 -2.42
N PHE A 75 23.59 14.39 -3.06
CA PHE A 75 23.54 15.77 -2.61
C PHE A 75 22.11 16.31 -2.58
N LEU A 76 21.38 16.19 -3.70
CA LEU A 76 20.01 16.68 -3.79
C LEU A 76 19.05 15.91 -2.86
N LEU A 77 19.24 14.61 -2.66
CA LEU A 77 18.46 13.84 -1.71
C LEU A 77 18.64 14.38 -0.28
N SER A 78 19.90 14.55 0.15
CA SER A 78 20.23 15.02 1.50
C SER A 78 19.68 16.43 1.78
N VAL A 79 19.88 17.37 0.84
CA VAL A 79 19.36 18.76 0.97
C VAL A 79 17.82 18.78 1.07
N ASN A 80 17.13 18.03 0.21
CA ASN A 80 15.68 17.99 0.24
C ASN A 80 15.15 17.29 1.50
N PHE A 81 15.78 16.19 1.94
CA PHE A 81 15.39 15.47 3.14
C PHE A 81 15.49 16.34 4.40
N LEU A 82 16.63 17.02 4.59
CA LEU A 82 16.85 17.90 5.74
C LEU A 82 15.99 19.17 5.71
N ARG A 83 15.60 19.65 4.52
CA ARG A 83 14.61 20.73 4.42
C ARG A 83 13.24 20.23 4.85
N ASP A 84 12.84 19.05 4.40
CA ASP A 84 11.51 18.51 4.65
C ASP A 84 11.34 18.08 6.13
N THR A 85 12.42 17.70 6.82
CA THR A 85 12.40 17.48 8.29
C THR A 85 12.04 18.73 9.09
N ILE A 86 12.31 19.94 8.57
CA ILE A 86 11.91 21.19 9.21
C ILE A 86 10.41 21.47 8.97
N ARG A 87 9.85 20.98 7.85
CA ARG A 87 8.48 21.25 7.44
C ARG A 87 7.44 20.33 8.10
N GLY A 88 7.84 19.15 8.58
CA GLY A 88 6.93 18.22 9.24
C GLY A 88 7.58 16.89 9.63
N PRO A 89 6.83 16.00 10.31
CA PRO A 89 7.35 14.73 10.79
C PRO A 89 7.64 13.75 9.63
N ILE A 90 8.74 13.00 9.76
CA ILE A 90 9.16 11.99 8.78
C ILE A 90 8.49 10.65 9.11
N ASN A 91 7.37 10.37 8.43
CA ASN A 91 6.59 9.14 8.57
C ASN A 91 6.86 8.15 7.41
N PHE A 92 6.41 6.89 7.53
CA PHE A 92 6.49 5.91 6.44
C PHE A 92 5.82 6.42 5.14
N ARG A 93 4.72 7.17 5.27
CA ARG A 93 4.07 7.85 4.14
C ARG A 93 4.98 8.87 3.45
N TYR A 94 5.81 9.60 4.19
CA TYR A 94 6.77 10.51 3.58
C TYR A 94 7.76 9.74 2.70
N VAL A 95 8.29 8.62 3.20
CA VAL A 95 9.19 7.73 2.45
C VAL A 95 8.49 7.17 1.22
N GLY A 96 7.28 6.63 1.37
CA GLY A 96 6.46 6.12 0.27
C GLY A 96 6.18 7.19 -0.80
N ASN A 97 5.82 8.42 -0.39
CA ASN A 97 5.60 9.53 -1.30
C ASN A 97 6.87 9.92 -2.07
N LYS A 98 8.05 9.90 -1.43
CA LYS A 98 9.32 10.21 -2.10
C LYS A 98 9.69 9.13 -3.11
N ILE A 99 9.48 7.86 -2.78
CA ILE A 99 9.71 6.74 -3.71
C ILE A 99 8.72 6.81 -4.88
N LEU A 100 7.43 6.99 -4.59
CA LEU A 100 6.40 7.09 -5.62
C LEU A 100 6.65 8.25 -6.58
N ASN A 101 6.92 9.45 -6.07
CA ASN A 101 7.25 10.62 -6.90
C ASN A 101 8.48 10.37 -7.80
N ARG A 102 9.45 9.58 -7.33
CA ARG A 102 10.63 9.22 -8.12
C ARG A 102 10.30 8.20 -9.20
N LEU A 103 9.51 7.17 -8.87
CA LEU A 103 9.05 6.16 -9.83
C LEU A 103 8.15 6.76 -10.91
N LEU A 104 7.22 7.64 -10.54
CA LEU A 104 6.34 8.35 -11.48
C LEU A 104 7.12 9.20 -12.49
N ARG A 105 8.31 9.67 -12.11
CA ARG A 105 9.19 10.43 -13.00
C ARG A 105 9.99 9.52 -13.95
N LEU A 106 10.49 8.39 -13.46
CA LEU A 106 11.39 7.51 -14.22
C LEU A 106 10.63 6.48 -15.07
N LEU A 107 9.59 5.86 -14.52
CA LEU A 107 8.98 4.68 -15.13
C LEU A 107 8.29 4.93 -16.48
N PRO A 108 7.60 6.07 -16.73
CA PRO A 108 6.85 6.24 -17.99
C PRO A 108 7.74 6.23 -19.24
N VAL A 109 8.79 7.05 -19.25
CA VAL A 109 9.72 7.14 -20.39
C VAL A 109 10.54 5.87 -20.51
N TYR A 110 11.05 5.37 -19.38
CA TYR A 110 11.84 4.14 -19.35
C TYR A 110 11.05 2.92 -19.83
N GLY A 111 9.81 2.77 -19.36
CA GLY A 111 8.90 1.69 -19.74
C GLY A 111 8.50 1.75 -21.22
N PHE A 112 8.26 2.95 -21.76
CA PHE A 112 7.99 3.12 -23.19
C PHE A 112 9.15 2.62 -24.06
N PHE A 113 10.39 3.03 -23.77
CA PHE A 113 11.54 2.59 -24.55
C PHE A 113 11.89 1.11 -24.33
N LEU A 114 11.63 0.57 -23.13
CA LEU A 114 11.72 -0.87 -22.90
C LEU A 114 10.72 -1.64 -23.78
N LEU A 115 9.46 -1.21 -23.83
CA LEU A 115 8.43 -1.81 -24.68
C LEU A 115 8.77 -1.69 -26.17
N PHE A 116 9.29 -0.53 -26.58
CA PHE A 116 9.80 -0.29 -27.93
C PHE A 116 10.91 -1.30 -28.29
N SER A 117 11.91 -1.45 -27.42
CA SER A 117 13.02 -2.38 -27.60
C SER A 117 12.59 -3.86 -27.64
N VAL A 118 11.57 -4.25 -26.87
CA VAL A 118 11.02 -5.61 -26.85
C VAL A 118 10.15 -5.91 -28.08
N SER A 119 9.41 -4.91 -28.58
CA SER A 119 8.30 -5.14 -29.51
C SER A 119 8.57 -4.66 -30.95
N VAL A 120 9.00 -3.41 -31.12
CA VAL A 120 8.98 -2.70 -32.41
C VAL A 120 10.36 -2.67 -33.07
N ASN A 121 11.43 -2.72 -32.28
CA ASN A 121 12.80 -2.43 -32.71
C ASN A 121 13.28 -3.21 -33.95
N VAL A 122 12.83 -4.47 -34.11
CA VAL A 122 13.25 -5.37 -35.22
C VAL A 122 12.43 -5.17 -36.50
N ARG A 123 11.37 -4.35 -36.48
CA ARG A 123 10.46 -4.14 -37.62
C ARG A 123 10.91 -3.03 -38.59
N PHE A 124 11.97 -2.29 -38.25
CA PHE A 124 12.53 -1.29 -39.15
C PHE A 124 13.45 -1.96 -40.17
N ASP A 125 13.47 -1.45 -41.40
CA ASP A 125 14.45 -1.87 -42.41
C ASP A 125 15.85 -1.48 -41.94
N VAL A 126 16.70 -2.50 -41.74
CA VAL A 126 18.04 -2.34 -41.17
C VAL A 126 19.09 -2.83 -42.16
N ASN A 127 20.21 -2.10 -42.26
CA ASN A 127 21.42 -2.60 -42.92
C ASN A 127 21.99 -3.82 -42.14
N MET A 128 22.98 -4.52 -42.70
CA MET A 128 23.58 -5.73 -42.06
C MET A 128 24.12 -5.45 -40.64
N ASN A 129 24.70 -4.28 -40.40
CA ASN A 129 25.23 -3.87 -39.09
C ASN A 129 24.09 -3.68 -38.07
N GLY A 130 23.01 -3.05 -38.50
CA GLY A 130 21.77 -2.88 -37.75
C GLY A 130 21.08 -4.20 -37.44
N PHE A 131 20.96 -5.08 -38.43
CA PHE A 131 20.33 -6.38 -38.26
C PHE A 131 20.96 -7.18 -37.12
N ARG A 132 22.30 -7.24 -37.06
CA ARG A 132 23.02 -7.97 -36.02
C ARG A 132 22.82 -7.37 -34.62
N LEU A 133 22.89 -6.04 -34.50
CA LEU A 133 22.82 -5.36 -33.20
C LEU A 133 21.39 -5.34 -32.65
N PHE A 134 20.40 -5.01 -33.49
CA PHE A 134 19.01 -4.90 -33.08
C PHE A 134 18.37 -6.26 -32.79
N THR A 135 18.69 -7.30 -33.57
CA THR A 135 18.12 -8.65 -33.36
C THR A 135 18.68 -9.30 -32.11
N ALA A 136 20.00 -9.18 -31.86
CA ALA A 136 20.62 -9.74 -30.67
C ALA A 136 20.09 -9.10 -29.39
N GLU A 137 19.98 -7.77 -29.36
CA GLU A 137 19.43 -7.09 -28.20
C GLU A 137 17.93 -7.35 -28.02
N ASN A 138 17.14 -7.40 -29.11
CA ASN A 138 15.71 -7.74 -29.00
C ASN A 138 15.50 -9.12 -28.38
N ALA A 139 16.31 -10.12 -28.75
CA ALA A 139 16.26 -11.45 -28.16
C ALA A 139 16.55 -11.41 -26.65
N ILE A 140 17.63 -10.74 -26.23
CA ILE A 140 18.00 -10.55 -24.82
C ILE A 140 16.88 -9.81 -24.07
N CYS A 141 16.35 -8.74 -24.64
CA CYS A 141 15.26 -7.96 -24.06
C CYS A 141 13.97 -8.76 -23.93
N ARG A 142 13.58 -9.58 -24.92
CA ARG A 142 12.38 -10.42 -24.83
C ARG A 142 12.46 -11.43 -23.69
N GLN A 143 13.65 -11.92 -23.38
CA GLN A 143 13.86 -12.86 -22.28
C GLN A 143 13.94 -12.15 -20.92
N ASN A 144 14.67 -11.03 -20.86
CA ASN A 144 15.10 -10.40 -19.60
C ASN A 144 14.42 -9.04 -19.30
N TRP A 145 13.39 -8.62 -20.04
CA TRP A 145 12.75 -7.30 -19.88
C TRP A 145 12.29 -6.99 -18.44
N TRP A 146 11.84 -8.00 -17.71
CA TRP A 146 11.33 -7.84 -16.35
C TRP A 146 12.42 -7.34 -15.39
N SER A 147 13.69 -7.69 -15.63
CA SER A 147 14.81 -7.25 -14.79
C SER A 147 15.01 -5.72 -14.84
N ASN A 148 14.76 -5.12 -16.01
CA ASN A 148 14.75 -3.68 -16.21
C ASN A 148 13.56 -3.02 -15.51
N LEU A 149 12.37 -3.63 -15.55
CA LEU A 149 11.16 -3.10 -14.90
C LEU A 149 11.31 -3.04 -13.38
N PHE A 150 11.92 -4.05 -12.77
CA PHE A 150 12.18 -4.10 -11.32
C PHE A 150 13.48 -3.39 -10.90
N PHE A 151 14.20 -2.76 -11.83
CA PHE A 151 15.48 -2.07 -11.55
C PHE A 151 16.53 -2.99 -10.89
N VAL A 152 16.62 -4.25 -11.34
CA VAL A 152 17.60 -5.26 -10.85
C VAL A 152 18.52 -5.78 -11.94
N ASN A 153 18.47 -5.20 -13.13
CA ASN A 153 19.27 -5.60 -14.29
C ASN A 153 20.79 -5.48 -14.05
N ASN A 154 21.24 -4.63 -13.12
CA ASN A 154 22.66 -4.53 -12.76
C ASN A 154 23.19 -5.69 -11.88
N PHE A 155 22.30 -6.45 -11.21
CA PHE A 155 22.66 -7.61 -10.38
C PHE A 155 22.37 -8.95 -11.05
N MET A 156 21.21 -9.06 -11.70
CA MET A 156 20.72 -10.27 -12.32
C MET A 156 21.17 -10.32 -13.79
N TRP A 157 21.92 -11.35 -14.18
CA TRP A 157 22.50 -11.55 -15.53
C TRP A 157 23.32 -10.36 -16.06
N PRO A 158 24.41 -9.96 -15.40
CA PRO A 158 25.25 -8.84 -15.85
C PRO A 158 25.96 -9.09 -17.20
N ALA A 159 25.83 -10.28 -17.78
CA ALA A 159 26.33 -10.63 -19.11
C ALA A 159 25.28 -10.42 -20.23
N GLU A 160 23.98 -10.36 -19.90
CA GLU A 160 22.87 -10.34 -20.85
C GLU A 160 21.87 -9.23 -20.48
N LEU A 161 22.38 -7.98 -20.53
CA LEU A 161 21.63 -6.78 -20.18
C LEU A 161 20.70 -6.36 -21.32
N CYS A 162 19.40 -6.24 -21.04
CA CYS A 162 18.51 -5.51 -21.93
C CYS A 162 18.75 -4.00 -21.78
N LEU A 163 18.89 -3.27 -22.90
CA LEU A 163 19.22 -1.84 -22.93
C LEU A 163 20.42 -1.51 -22.04
N MET A 164 21.63 -1.85 -22.50
CA MET A 164 22.85 -1.83 -21.68
C MET A 164 22.97 -0.59 -20.79
N HIS A 165 22.82 0.63 -21.32
CA HIS A 165 22.99 1.88 -20.57
C HIS A 165 22.08 2.04 -19.35
N THR A 166 20.96 1.33 -19.29
CA THR A 166 19.93 1.49 -18.25
C THR A 166 20.35 0.93 -16.88
N TRP A 167 21.49 0.22 -16.79
CA TRP A 167 22.08 -0.20 -15.52
C TRP A 167 22.26 0.97 -14.53
N TYR A 168 22.56 2.16 -15.04
CA TYR A 168 22.72 3.37 -14.23
C TYR A 168 21.43 3.72 -13.49
N LEU A 169 20.27 3.59 -14.14
CA LEU A 169 18.97 3.90 -13.54
C LEU A 169 18.65 2.94 -12.39
N ALA A 170 18.97 1.66 -12.56
CA ALA A 170 18.84 0.65 -11.51
C ALA A 170 19.74 0.95 -10.32
N THR A 171 21.02 1.21 -10.59
CA THR A 171 21.98 1.58 -9.55
C THR A 171 21.57 2.86 -8.82
N ASP A 172 21.09 3.90 -9.53
CA ASP A 172 20.64 5.16 -8.91
C ASP A 172 19.42 4.96 -8.01
N LEU A 173 18.45 4.13 -8.41
CA LEU A 173 17.29 3.83 -7.56
C LEU A 173 17.71 3.03 -6.31
N GLN A 174 18.57 2.03 -6.46
CA GLN A 174 19.07 1.22 -5.34
C GLN A 174 19.86 2.08 -4.34
N LEU A 175 20.75 2.94 -4.83
CA LEU A 175 21.51 3.87 -3.99
C LEU A 175 20.61 4.90 -3.33
N PHE A 176 19.56 5.39 -4.01
CA PHE A 176 18.56 6.28 -3.42
C PHE A 176 17.82 5.63 -2.25
N LEU A 177 17.42 4.36 -2.37
CA LEU A 177 16.75 3.62 -1.29
C LEU A 177 17.68 3.41 -0.09
N MET A 178 18.92 2.99 -0.34
CA MET A 178 19.92 2.82 0.72
C MET A 178 20.27 4.15 1.41
N ALA A 179 20.40 5.23 0.64
CA ALA A 179 20.66 6.56 1.16
C ALA A 179 19.49 7.11 1.99
N MET A 180 18.25 6.85 1.58
CA MET A 180 17.06 7.21 2.35
C MET A 180 17.07 6.48 3.71
N ALA A 181 17.38 5.18 3.73
CA ALA A 181 17.50 4.41 4.96
C ALA A 181 18.61 4.96 5.88
N LEU A 182 19.78 5.31 5.30
CA LEU A 182 20.89 5.92 6.03
C LEU A 182 20.48 7.27 6.66
N LEU A 183 19.82 8.13 5.90
CA LEU A 183 19.35 9.44 6.38
C LEU A 183 18.29 9.30 7.48
N LEU A 184 17.39 8.32 7.41
CA LEU A 184 16.44 8.01 8.48
C LEU A 184 17.14 7.55 9.76
N LEU A 185 18.19 6.74 9.65
CA LEU A 185 19.00 6.30 10.78
C LEU A 185 19.74 7.47 11.44
N VAL A 186 20.37 8.32 10.62
CA VAL A 186 21.03 9.56 11.05
C VAL A 186 20.03 10.50 11.73
N HIS A 187 18.83 10.63 11.18
CA HIS A 187 17.77 11.46 11.76
C HIS A 187 17.29 10.94 13.12
N ARG A 188 17.16 9.62 13.28
CA ARG A 188 16.78 9.00 14.55
C ARG A 188 17.88 9.08 15.61
N TRP A 189 19.16 9.04 15.22
CA TRP A 189 20.32 9.01 16.12
C TRP A 189 21.31 10.14 15.79
N PRO A 190 20.99 11.41 16.07
CA PRO A 190 21.79 12.56 15.63
C PRO A 190 23.19 12.63 16.27
N LYS A 191 23.40 12.00 17.43
CA LYS A 191 24.72 11.89 18.07
C LYS A 191 25.65 10.90 17.36
N GLY A 192 25.09 9.94 16.61
CA GLY A 192 25.84 8.89 15.92
C GLY A 192 26.30 9.23 14.51
N VAL A 193 25.94 10.41 13.98
CA VAL A 193 26.15 10.78 12.56
C VAL A 193 27.62 10.69 12.15
N GLY A 194 28.54 11.15 12.98
CA GLY A 194 29.98 11.09 12.70
C GLY A 194 30.48 9.65 12.54
N ILE A 195 30.03 8.74 13.40
CA ILE A 195 30.41 7.31 13.36
C ILE A 195 29.84 6.65 12.11
N VAL A 196 28.56 6.90 11.81
CA VAL A 196 27.87 6.33 10.64
C VAL A 196 28.53 6.77 9.33
N PHE A 197 28.86 8.06 9.19
CA PHE A 197 29.57 8.55 8.01
C PHE A 197 31.01 8.03 7.95
N LEU A 198 31.73 7.94 9.07
CA LEU A 198 33.08 7.37 9.10
C LEU A 198 33.10 5.90 8.64
N LEU A 199 32.18 5.08 9.17
CA LEU A 199 32.01 3.68 8.75
C LEU A 199 31.64 3.59 7.27
N GLY A 200 30.74 4.45 6.79
CA GLY A 200 30.39 4.52 5.37
C GLY A 200 31.56 4.87 4.47
N VAL A 201 32.41 5.83 4.87
CA VAL A 201 33.62 6.20 4.14
C VAL A 201 34.62 5.04 4.16
N ALA A 202 34.85 4.39 5.31
CA ALA A 202 35.72 3.22 5.39
C ALA A 202 35.25 2.09 4.46
N ALA A 203 33.95 1.78 4.46
CA ALA A 203 33.36 0.80 3.56
C ALA A 203 33.52 1.19 2.07
N SER A 204 33.38 2.47 1.73
CA SER A 204 33.51 2.95 0.35
C SER A 204 34.90 2.75 -0.26
N PHE A 205 35.96 2.77 0.56
CA PHE A 205 37.33 2.46 0.12
C PHE A 205 37.62 0.95 0.20
N ALA A 206 37.12 0.27 1.23
CA ALA A 206 37.37 -1.16 1.43
C ALA A 206 36.73 -2.03 0.34
N ILE A 207 35.49 -1.75 -0.07
CA ILE A 207 34.75 -2.59 -1.03
C ILE A 207 35.44 -2.67 -2.40
N PRO A 208 35.78 -1.55 -3.09
CA PRO A 208 36.49 -1.62 -4.36
C PRO A 208 37.89 -2.25 -4.23
N GLY A 209 38.62 -1.94 -3.15
CA GLY A 209 39.95 -2.51 -2.90
C GLY A 209 39.92 -4.03 -2.70
N TYR A 210 38.95 -4.52 -1.91
CA TYR A 210 38.75 -5.94 -1.65
C TYR A 210 38.38 -6.70 -2.92
N ILE A 211 37.42 -6.19 -3.70
CA ILE A 211 36.97 -6.81 -4.95
C ILE A 211 38.12 -6.91 -5.96
N THR A 212 38.91 -5.84 -6.11
CA THR A 212 40.07 -5.84 -7.01
C THR A 212 41.15 -6.83 -6.56
N HIS A 213 41.41 -6.93 -5.26
CA HIS A 213 42.35 -7.90 -4.68
C HIS A 213 41.89 -9.34 -4.92
N GLN A 214 40.64 -9.66 -4.57
CA GLN A 214 40.12 -11.02 -4.60
C GLN A 214 40.02 -11.61 -6.01
N HIS A 215 39.84 -10.75 -7.02
CA HIS A 215 39.65 -11.18 -8.40
C HIS A 215 40.84 -10.88 -9.33
N ASN A 216 42.00 -10.50 -8.78
CA ASN A 216 43.21 -10.20 -9.55
C ASN A 216 42.97 -9.21 -10.71
N MET A 217 42.15 -8.18 -10.47
CA MET A 217 41.71 -7.26 -11.52
C MET A 217 42.65 -6.07 -11.69
N HIS A 218 42.67 -5.48 -12.88
CA HIS A 218 43.26 -4.15 -13.07
C HIS A 218 42.43 -3.11 -12.31
N PRO A 219 43.05 -2.05 -11.78
CA PRO A 219 42.31 -1.05 -11.04
C PRO A 219 41.48 -0.12 -11.96
N VAL A 220 41.95 0.05 -13.20
CA VAL A 220 41.26 0.74 -14.30
C VAL A 220 40.78 -0.27 -15.33
N LEU A 221 39.73 0.08 -16.09
CA LEU A 221 39.17 -0.76 -17.15
C LEU A 221 40.27 -1.11 -18.18
N PRO A 222 40.63 -2.40 -18.37
CA PRO A 222 41.56 -2.77 -19.42
C PRO A 222 40.86 -2.71 -20.79
N ILE A 223 41.23 -1.74 -21.61
CA ILE A 223 40.67 -1.57 -22.95
C ILE A 223 41.36 -2.57 -23.90
N LYS A 224 40.63 -3.62 -24.26
CA LYS A 224 41.02 -4.55 -25.32
C LYS A 224 40.11 -4.32 -26.52
N LEU A 225 40.67 -3.97 -27.67
CA LEU A 225 39.89 -3.67 -28.88
C LEU A 225 39.05 -4.89 -29.34
N SER A 226 39.53 -6.11 -29.07
CA SER A 226 38.78 -7.36 -29.30
C SER A 226 37.48 -7.45 -28.50
N GLU A 227 37.44 -6.89 -27.30
CA GLU A 227 36.28 -6.92 -26.38
C GLU A 227 35.26 -5.81 -26.68
N VAL A 228 35.65 -4.79 -27.46
CA VAL A 228 34.78 -3.67 -27.85
C VAL A 228 33.59 -4.17 -28.69
N LYS A 229 33.78 -5.24 -29.48
CA LYS A 229 32.70 -5.90 -30.25
C LYS A 229 31.55 -6.42 -29.39
N PHE A 230 31.82 -6.66 -28.10
CA PHE A 230 30.84 -7.08 -27.10
C PHE A 230 30.54 -5.98 -26.08
N MET A 231 30.89 -4.72 -26.37
CA MET A 231 30.74 -3.57 -25.48
C MET A 231 31.32 -3.82 -24.07
N PHE A 232 32.41 -4.61 -23.99
CA PHE A 232 33.06 -5.03 -22.75
C PHE A 232 32.19 -5.83 -21.77
N MET A 233 31.03 -6.39 -22.19
CA MET A 233 30.10 -7.09 -21.28
C MET A 233 30.74 -8.30 -20.58
N TYR A 234 31.71 -8.96 -21.21
CA TYR A 234 32.39 -10.11 -20.61
C TYR A 234 33.52 -9.72 -19.65
N VAL A 235 33.98 -8.47 -19.68
CA VAL A 235 35.09 -7.99 -18.85
C VAL A 235 34.70 -7.99 -17.37
N PRO A 236 35.45 -8.70 -16.49
CA PRO A 236 35.12 -8.78 -15.06
C PRO A 236 35.08 -7.43 -14.34
N TRP A 237 35.96 -6.49 -14.74
CA TRP A 237 36.00 -5.14 -14.16
C TRP A 237 34.66 -4.42 -14.31
N LEU A 238 34.03 -4.50 -15.49
CA LEU A 238 32.74 -3.87 -15.74
C LEU A 238 31.65 -4.48 -14.84
N ARG A 239 31.56 -5.82 -14.81
CA ARG A 239 30.49 -6.54 -14.11
C ARG A 239 30.61 -6.54 -12.58
N ARG A 240 31.83 -6.49 -12.04
CA ARG A 240 32.07 -6.60 -10.58
C ARG A 240 32.40 -5.27 -9.92
N LEU A 241 32.91 -4.28 -10.66
CA LEU A 241 33.36 -3.01 -10.07
C LEU A 241 32.60 -1.78 -10.59
N TYR A 242 32.14 -1.80 -11.85
CA TYR A 242 31.52 -0.63 -12.48
C TYR A 242 29.99 -0.61 -12.37
N LEU A 243 29.32 -1.69 -12.81
CA LEU A 243 27.85 -1.80 -12.82
C LEU A 243 27.20 -1.87 -11.42
N PRO A 244 27.72 -2.66 -10.46
CA PRO A 244 27.01 -2.92 -9.22
C PRO A 244 26.91 -1.70 -8.29
N SER A 245 25.80 -1.62 -7.55
CA SER A 245 25.56 -0.50 -6.63
C SER A 245 26.56 -0.42 -5.48
N TYR A 246 26.97 -1.56 -4.91
CA TYR A 246 27.89 -1.61 -3.77
C TYR A 246 29.24 -0.94 -4.06
N ALA A 247 29.71 -1.00 -5.31
CA ALA A 247 30.99 -0.41 -5.72
C ALA A 247 30.88 1.09 -6.05
N ASN A 248 29.66 1.63 -6.15
CA ASN A 248 29.37 3.03 -6.42
C ASN A 248 28.83 3.78 -5.18
N THR A 249 28.60 3.07 -4.06
CA THR A 249 28.11 3.63 -2.79
C THR A 249 28.89 4.86 -2.32
N GLY A 250 30.23 4.86 -2.48
CA GLY A 250 31.08 5.97 -2.06
C GLY A 250 30.71 7.30 -2.70
N CYS A 251 30.57 7.33 -4.03
CA CYS A 251 30.25 8.55 -4.77
C CYS A 251 28.90 9.15 -4.38
N TYR A 252 27.90 8.31 -4.10
CA TYR A 252 26.59 8.75 -3.61
C TYR A 252 26.67 9.25 -2.17
N LEU A 253 27.42 8.54 -1.30
CA LEU A 253 27.65 8.91 0.09
C LEU A 253 28.34 10.28 0.22
N TYR A 254 29.37 10.58 -0.57
CA TYR A 254 30.03 11.90 -0.54
C TYR A 254 29.07 13.03 -0.91
N GLY A 255 28.13 12.77 -1.82
CA GLY A 255 27.02 13.68 -2.11
C GLY A 255 26.14 13.93 -0.88
N ILE A 256 25.76 12.86 -0.17
CA ILE A 256 24.96 12.97 1.07
C ILE A 256 25.70 13.80 2.13
N ILE A 257 26.98 13.52 2.35
CA ILE A 257 27.84 14.23 3.31
C ILE A 257 27.90 15.72 2.93
N ALA A 258 28.13 16.05 1.66
CA ALA A 258 28.11 17.43 1.20
C ALA A 258 26.74 18.10 1.40
N GLY A 259 25.63 17.42 1.13
CA GLY A 259 24.29 17.96 1.35
C GLY A 259 23.96 18.17 2.83
N TYR A 260 24.47 17.29 3.70
CA TYR A 260 24.34 17.42 5.14
C TYR A 260 25.14 18.61 5.66
N LEU A 261 26.41 18.72 5.26
CA LEU A 261 27.25 19.88 5.60
C LEU A 261 26.68 21.19 5.04
N TYR A 262 26.13 21.19 3.82
CA TYR A 262 25.45 22.34 3.24
C TYR A 262 24.36 22.87 4.16
N HIS A 263 23.47 21.99 4.64
CA HIS A 263 22.39 22.38 5.54
C HIS A 263 22.89 23.02 6.84
N TRP A 264 23.95 22.47 7.44
CA TRP A 264 24.53 22.98 8.69
C TRP A 264 25.27 24.32 8.51
N VAL A 265 25.90 24.54 7.36
CA VAL A 265 26.54 25.82 7.03
C VAL A 265 25.48 26.91 6.86
N THR A 266 24.42 26.63 6.10
CA THR A 266 23.38 27.61 5.77
C THR A 266 22.48 27.93 6.96
N ASN A 267 22.07 26.91 7.75
CA ASN A 267 21.08 27.10 8.83
C ASN A 267 21.73 27.29 10.22
N ASN A 268 22.81 26.56 10.51
CA ASN A 268 23.43 26.53 11.85
C ASN A 268 24.75 27.32 11.93
N LYS A 269 25.05 28.14 10.91
CA LYS A 269 26.23 29.03 10.80
C LYS A 269 27.58 28.31 11.02
N LEU A 270 27.68 27.04 10.64
CA LEU A 270 28.92 26.26 10.75
C LEU A 270 30.02 26.85 9.84
N GLN A 271 31.17 27.20 10.40
CA GLN A 271 32.32 27.69 9.62
C GLN A 271 33.24 26.53 9.19
N LEU A 272 32.97 25.95 8.02
CA LEU A 272 33.78 24.84 7.45
C LEU A 272 35.28 25.16 7.38
N GLN A 273 35.64 26.41 7.08
CA GLN A 273 37.04 26.85 6.94
C GLN A 273 37.86 26.77 8.24
N ARG A 274 37.22 26.66 9.41
CA ARG A 274 37.91 26.44 10.69
C ARG A 274 38.37 25.00 10.88
N SER A 275 37.75 24.03 10.20
CA SER A 275 38.10 22.62 10.32
C SER A 275 39.39 22.32 9.55
N LEU A 276 40.40 21.82 10.26
CA LEU A 276 41.67 21.37 9.66
C LEU A 276 41.42 20.28 8.60
N LEU A 277 40.50 19.36 8.88
CA LEU A 277 40.16 18.25 7.98
C LEU A 277 39.64 18.74 6.63
N TYR A 278 38.64 19.64 6.65
CA TYR A 278 38.07 20.19 5.41
C TYR A 278 39.13 20.95 4.61
N ARG A 279 39.95 21.77 5.26
CA ARG A 279 41.00 22.56 4.61
C ARG A 279 42.06 21.68 3.94
N THR A 280 42.46 20.58 4.59
CA THR A 280 43.41 19.62 4.01
C THR A 280 42.79 18.90 2.81
N VAL A 281 41.56 18.39 2.94
CA VAL A 281 40.85 17.73 1.83
C VAL A 281 40.66 18.68 0.66
N ASP A 282 40.24 19.92 0.90
CA ASP A 282 40.01 20.94 -0.12
C ASP A 282 41.28 21.24 -0.94
N ARG A 283 42.44 21.37 -0.29
CA ARG A 283 43.72 21.64 -0.98
C ARG A 283 44.26 20.43 -1.72
N CYS A 284 44.08 19.23 -1.17
CA CYS A 284 44.66 18.01 -1.74
C CYS A 284 43.80 17.37 -2.85
N VAL A 285 42.47 17.52 -2.81
CA VAL A 285 41.57 16.77 -3.69
C VAL A 285 41.79 17.04 -5.18
N THR A 286 42.02 18.30 -5.59
CA THR A 286 42.25 18.64 -7.00
C THR A 286 43.59 18.07 -7.52
N PRO A 287 44.75 18.28 -6.85
CA PRO A 287 46.00 17.63 -7.22
C PRO A 287 45.89 16.10 -7.25
N THR A 288 45.22 15.50 -6.26
CA THR A 288 45.04 14.04 -6.20
C THR A 288 44.21 13.53 -7.37
N LEU A 289 43.11 14.20 -7.74
CA LEU A 289 42.32 13.84 -8.91
C LEU A 289 43.16 13.89 -10.20
N VAL A 290 43.91 14.97 -10.40
CA VAL A 290 44.78 15.13 -11.58
C VAL A 290 45.86 14.04 -11.61
N GLY A 291 46.51 13.77 -10.47
CA GLY A 291 47.51 12.71 -10.36
C GLY A 291 46.94 11.31 -10.63
N VAL A 292 45.74 11.01 -10.11
CA VAL A 292 45.05 9.74 -10.38
C VAL A 292 44.68 9.62 -11.86
N VAL A 293 44.12 10.67 -12.47
CA VAL A 293 43.77 10.68 -13.90
C VAL A 293 45.00 10.47 -14.78
N LEU A 294 46.07 11.23 -14.57
CA LEU A 294 47.28 11.13 -15.40
C LEU A 294 48.00 9.79 -15.22
N SER A 295 48.00 9.23 -14.01
CA SER A 295 48.62 7.93 -13.73
C SER A 295 47.85 6.74 -14.30
N THR A 296 46.62 6.91 -14.79
CA THR A 296 45.86 5.81 -15.42
C THR A 296 46.61 5.18 -16.61
N TYR A 297 47.37 5.98 -17.36
CA TYR A 297 48.19 5.54 -18.49
C TYR A 297 49.23 4.49 -18.08
N LEU A 298 49.81 4.60 -16.88
CA LEU A 298 50.86 3.67 -16.41
C LEU A 298 50.35 2.22 -16.36
N TRP A 299 49.06 2.02 -16.11
CA TRP A 299 48.45 0.69 -16.05
C TRP A 299 48.28 0.00 -17.42
N TYR A 300 48.49 0.74 -18.52
CA TYR A 300 48.49 0.19 -19.88
C TYR A 300 49.91 -0.14 -20.38
N VAL A 301 50.94 0.51 -19.83
CA VAL A 301 52.33 0.35 -20.26
C VAL A 301 53.11 -0.58 -19.34
N VAL A 302 52.81 -0.56 -18.04
CA VAL A 302 53.52 -1.33 -17.03
C VAL A 302 52.71 -2.55 -16.63
N GLU A 303 53.27 -3.73 -16.86
CA GLU A 303 52.70 -4.98 -16.34
C GLU A 303 53.04 -5.13 -14.86
N VAL A 304 52.00 -5.18 -14.04
CA VAL A 304 52.10 -5.27 -12.59
C VAL A 304 51.61 -6.65 -12.14
N PRO A 305 52.37 -7.38 -11.30
CA PRO A 305 51.90 -8.65 -10.74
C PRO A 305 50.69 -8.44 -9.83
N LYS A 306 49.69 -9.32 -9.95
CA LYS A 306 48.44 -9.27 -9.18
C LYS A 306 48.23 -10.60 -8.43
N PRO A 307 47.74 -10.58 -7.19
CA PRO A 307 47.25 -9.41 -6.46
C PRO A 307 48.40 -8.69 -5.73
N ALA A 308 48.42 -7.36 -5.81
CA ALA A 308 49.34 -6.54 -5.01
C ALA A 308 48.54 -5.47 -4.26
N LEU A 309 48.90 -5.23 -2.99
CA LEU A 309 48.17 -4.34 -2.10
C LEU A 309 48.02 -2.92 -2.68
N TRP A 310 49.06 -2.42 -3.34
CA TRP A 310 49.07 -1.09 -3.94
C TRP A 310 48.11 -0.96 -5.14
N VAL A 311 47.83 -2.05 -5.86
CA VAL A 311 46.81 -2.09 -6.93
C VAL A 311 45.43 -1.89 -6.33
N SER A 312 45.15 -2.56 -5.21
CA SER A 312 43.89 -2.43 -4.47
C SER A 312 43.70 -1.03 -3.89
N ILE A 313 44.77 -0.45 -3.33
CA ILE A 313 44.76 0.93 -2.84
C ILE A 313 44.47 1.90 -3.99
N TYR A 314 45.17 1.78 -5.12
CA TYR A 314 44.92 2.62 -6.28
C TYR A 314 43.47 2.49 -6.77
N SER A 315 42.95 1.26 -6.86
CA SER A 315 41.55 1.01 -7.23
C SER A 315 40.56 1.69 -6.29
N ALA A 316 40.81 1.65 -4.98
CA ALA A 316 39.96 2.29 -3.98
C ALA A 316 39.95 3.82 -4.15
N PHE A 317 41.12 4.44 -4.37
CA PHE A 317 41.21 5.88 -4.63
C PHE A 317 40.56 6.27 -5.96
N TYR A 318 40.88 5.55 -7.04
CA TYR A 318 40.33 5.80 -8.37
C TYR A 318 38.80 5.78 -8.36
N ARG A 319 38.17 4.82 -7.68
CA ARG A 319 36.70 4.70 -7.63
C ARG A 319 36.00 5.76 -6.76
N ASN A 320 36.71 6.47 -5.89
CA ASN A 320 36.12 7.41 -4.93
C ASN A 320 36.51 8.89 -5.16
N ILE A 321 37.67 9.16 -5.77
CA ILE A 321 38.24 10.52 -5.83
C ILE A 321 37.35 11.54 -6.55
N ILE A 322 36.67 11.14 -7.63
CA ILE A 322 35.76 12.05 -8.35
C ILE A 322 34.57 12.46 -7.49
N GLY A 323 33.98 11.53 -6.73
CA GLY A 323 32.84 11.83 -5.87
C GLY A 323 33.23 12.81 -4.75
N ILE A 324 34.42 12.64 -4.17
CA ILE A 324 34.98 13.58 -3.18
C ILE A 324 35.21 14.95 -3.82
N PHE A 325 35.81 15.00 -5.02
CA PHE A 325 36.05 16.25 -5.75
C PHE A 325 34.75 17.01 -6.02
N VAL A 326 33.73 16.33 -6.56
CA VAL A 326 32.42 16.94 -6.87
C VAL A 326 31.71 17.42 -5.60
N ALA A 327 31.76 16.63 -4.52
CA ALA A 327 31.22 17.01 -3.22
C ALA A 327 31.89 18.28 -2.66
N VAL A 328 33.22 18.37 -2.74
CA VAL A 328 33.98 19.58 -2.35
C VAL A 328 33.62 20.77 -3.24
N CYS A 329 33.47 20.56 -4.57
CA CYS A 329 33.01 21.62 -5.47
C CYS A 329 31.63 22.19 -5.08
N PHE A 330 30.69 21.35 -4.65
CA PHE A 330 29.40 21.82 -4.13
C PHE A 330 29.58 22.65 -2.85
N LEU A 331 30.45 22.23 -1.92
CA LEU A 331 30.72 22.98 -0.70
C LEU A 331 31.43 24.32 -0.96
N ARG A 332 32.38 24.37 -1.91
CA ARG A 332 33.02 25.62 -2.37
C ARG A 332 32.00 26.60 -2.93
N SER A 333 30.97 26.12 -3.62
CA SER A 333 29.97 26.95 -4.28
C SER A 333 29.06 27.74 -3.32
N ILE A 334 29.02 27.38 -2.04
CA ILE A 334 28.16 28.01 -1.02
C ILE A 334 28.59 29.44 -0.72
N ASN A 335 29.89 29.65 -0.49
CA ASN A 335 30.42 30.91 0.04
C ASN A 335 31.14 31.78 -1.02
N SER A 336 31.30 31.28 -2.24
CA SER A 336 32.00 32.00 -3.32
C SER A 336 31.03 32.66 -4.30
N PRO A 337 31.30 33.90 -4.74
CA PRO A 337 30.50 34.54 -5.78
C PRO A 337 30.54 33.71 -7.08
N PRO A 338 29.48 33.76 -7.92
CA PRO A 338 29.40 32.96 -9.13
C PRO A 338 30.49 33.37 -10.14
N GLY A 339 31.52 32.54 -10.25
CA GLY A 339 32.56 32.66 -11.28
C GLY A 339 32.02 32.42 -12.70
N PHE A 340 32.89 32.56 -13.71
CA PHE A 340 32.53 32.41 -15.12
C PHE A 340 31.83 31.07 -15.43
N VAL A 341 32.39 29.95 -14.97
CA VAL A 341 31.84 28.61 -15.19
C VAL A 341 30.44 28.46 -14.59
N ARG A 342 30.23 28.95 -13.36
CA ARG A 342 28.91 28.88 -12.71
C ARG A 342 27.87 29.71 -13.47
N ARG A 343 28.24 30.89 -13.97
CA ARG A 343 27.36 31.74 -14.79
C ARG A 343 26.99 31.10 -16.11
N MET A 344 27.93 30.42 -16.76
CA MET A 344 27.68 29.68 -18.00
C MET A 344 26.69 28.53 -17.75
N LEU A 345 26.94 27.71 -16.72
CA LEU A 345 26.09 26.56 -16.37
C LEU A 345 24.70 26.99 -15.88
N SER A 346 24.56 28.18 -15.28
CA SER A 346 23.27 28.74 -14.88
C SER A 346 22.57 29.52 -16.01
N SER A 347 23.04 29.44 -17.25
CA SER A 347 22.39 30.11 -18.38
C SER A 347 20.98 29.56 -18.64
N LYS A 348 20.07 30.39 -19.17
CA LYS A 348 18.69 29.98 -19.49
C LYS A 348 18.64 28.80 -20.46
N LEU A 349 19.56 28.74 -21.43
CA LEU A 349 19.64 27.65 -22.40
C LEU A 349 19.97 26.32 -21.70
N LEU A 350 21.07 26.26 -20.94
CA LEU A 350 21.51 25.03 -20.29
C LEU A 350 20.57 24.56 -19.18
N THR A 351 19.95 25.48 -18.44
CA THR A 351 18.95 25.14 -17.42
C THR A 351 17.65 24.60 -18.04
N THR A 352 17.25 25.10 -19.21
CA THR A 352 16.09 24.58 -19.95
C THR A 352 16.38 23.19 -20.51
N LEU A 353 17.52 23.01 -21.18
CA LEU A 353 17.97 21.71 -21.67
C LEU A 353 18.21 20.70 -20.54
N GLY A 354 18.60 21.20 -19.35
CA GLY A 354 18.77 20.42 -18.13
C GLY A 354 17.54 19.61 -17.74
N LYS A 355 16.33 20.14 -18.01
CA LYS A 355 15.07 19.45 -17.74
C LYS A 355 14.85 18.22 -18.64
N LEU A 356 15.41 18.23 -19.85
CA LEU A 356 15.31 17.15 -20.84
C LEU A 356 16.39 16.06 -20.65
N THR A 357 17.38 16.29 -19.78
CA THR A 357 18.55 15.39 -19.64
C THR A 357 18.17 13.95 -19.38
N TYR A 358 17.10 13.70 -18.62
CA TYR A 358 16.61 12.36 -18.36
C TYR A 358 16.06 11.67 -19.63
N SER A 359 15.13 12.32 -20.35
CA SER A 359 14.55 11.77 -21.57
C SER A 359 15.63 11.57 -22.65
N VAL A 360 16.58 12.50 -22.76
CA VAL A 360 17.74 12.41 -23.67
C VAL A 360 18.65 11.24 -23.30
N TYR A 361 18.92 11.01 -22.01
CA TYR A 361 19.76 9.89 -21.55
C TYR A 361 19.14 8.51 -21.80
N VAL A 362 17.80 8.39 -21.78
CA VAL A 362 17.16 7.12 -22.14
C VAL A 362 17.22 6.91 -23.65
N LEU A 363 17.05 7.99 -24.42
CA LEU A 363 16.85 7.96 -25.86
C LEU A 363 18.15 7.95 -26.69
N HIS A 364 19.27 8.49 -26.19
CA HIS A 364 20.48 8.68 -27.01
C HIS A 364 21.00 7.37 -27.61
N ASP A 365 20.91 6.27 -26.87
CA ASP A 365 21.32 4.95 -27.36
C ASP A 365 20.44 4.46 -28.51
N VAL A 366 19.13 4.70 -28.44
CA VAL A 366 18.20 4.40 -29.52
C VAL A 366 18.53 5.24 -30.76
N VAL A 367 18.73 6.56 -30.58
CA VAL A 367 19.07 7.48 -31.67
C VAL A 367 20.40 7.11 -32.33
N MET A 368 21.45 6.83 -31.55
CA MET A 368 22.75 6.40 -32.07
C MET A 368 22.61 5.22 -33.00
N ARG A 369 21.81 4.22 -32.62
CA ARG A 369 21.62 3.02 -33.42
C ARG A 369 20.89 3.31 -34.73
N PHE A 370 19.85 4.15 -34.71
CA PHE A 370 19.16 4.58 -35.95
C PHE A 370 20.10 5.34 -36.89
N VAL A 371 20.95 6.23 -36.36
CA VAL A 371 21.95 6.94 -37.17
C VAL A 371 22.91 5.95 -37.83
N LEU A 372 23.32 4.89 -37.12
CA LEU A 372 24.21 3.85 -37.61
C LEU A 372 23.56 2.87 -38.62
N LEU A 373 22.22 2.80 -38.69
CA LEU A 373 21.50 2.03 -39.72
C LEU A 373 21.72 2.62 -41.13
N ASN A 374 22.01 3.91 -41.23
CA ASN A 374 22.22 4.58 -42.51
C ASN A 374 23.68 4.49 -43.00
N GLU A 375 24.60 4.00 -42.17
CA GLU A 375 26.01 3.87 -42.54
C GLU A 375 26.25 2.65 -43.45
N ARG A 376 27.10 2.82 -44.46
CA ARG A 376 27.43 1.74 -45.42
C ARG A 376 28.51 0.81 -44.85
N ILE A 377 28.43 -0.47 -45.20
CA ILE A 377 29.43 -1.48 -44.81
C ILE A 377 30.82 -1.07 -45.32
N GLY A 378 31.82 -1.09 -44.44
CA GLY A 378 33.19 -0.72 -44.79
C GLY A 378 33.40 0.79 -44.96
N SER A 379 32.64 1.62 -44.23
CA SER A 379 32.92 3.04 -44.12
C SER A 379 34.23 3.29 -43.36
N ASP A 380 35.03 4.25 -43.82
CA ASP A 380 36.23 4.68 -43.08
C ASP A 380 35.84 5.50 -41.83
N ILE A 381 36.48 5.19 -40.70
CA ILE A 381 36.42 5.97 -39.47
C ILE A 381 37.30 7.20 -39.65
N SER A 382 36.69 8.39 -39.72
CA SER A 382 37.41 9.66 -39.77
C SER A 382 36.95 10.59 -38.64
N LEU A 383 37.87 11.44 -38.16
CA LEU A 383 37.56 12.40 -37.08
C LEU A 383 36.38 13.31 -37.46
N GLN A 384 36.31 13.76 -38.71
CA GLN A 384 35.22 14.61 -39.19
C GLN A 384 33.86 13.89 -39.14
N LYS A 385 33.80 12.64 -39.59
CA LYS A 385 32.57 11.82 -39.50
C LYS A 385 32.19 11.54 -38.04
N PHE A 386 33.17 11.27 -37.18
CA PHE A 386 32.94 11.04 -35.76
C PHE A 386 32.32 12.28 -35.09
N VAL A 387 32.91 13.45 -35.30
CA VAL A 387 32.42 14.73 -34.77
C VAL A 387 31.02 15.02 -35.30
N PHE A 388 30.80 14.85 -36.61
CA PHE A 388 29.47 15.02 -37.20
C PHE A 388 28.44 14.09 -36.58
N CYS A 389 28.76 12.81 -36.41
CA CYS A 389 27.89 11.82 -35.80
C CYS A 389 27.53 12.18 -34.34
N VAL A 390 28.52 12.55 -33.53
CA VAL A 390 28.30 12.98 -32.13
C VAL A 390 27.32 14.15 -32.05
N TYR A 391 27.51 15.19 -32.88
CA TYR A 391 26.63 16.35 -32.85
C TYR A 391 25.25 16.06 -33.45
N LEU A 392 25.17 15.24 -34.51
CA LEU A 392 23.90 14.77 -35.07
C LEU A 392 23.10 14.00 -34.01
N VAL A 393 23.71 13.01 -33.37
CA VAL A 393 23.10 12.23 -32.28
C VAL A 393 22.68 13.15 -31.15
N THR A 394 23.53 14.10 -30.74
CA THR A 394 23.21 15.04 -29.68
C THR A 394 21.97 15.85 -30.04
N VAL A 395 21.96 16.52 -31.19
CA VAL A 395 20.85 17.37 -31.65
C VAL A 395 19.56 16.56 -31.79
N VAL A 396 19.61 15.40 -32.44
CA VAL A 396 18.44 14.53 -32.63
C VAL A 396 17.93 14.00 -31.29
N SER A 397 18.82 13.62 -30.37
CA SER A 397 18.41 13.13 -29.05
C SER A 397 17.74 14.23 -28.22
N PHE A 398 18.22 15.48 -28.28
CA PHE A 398 17.56 16.61 -27.62
C PHE A 398 16.22 16.98 -28.27
N ALA A 399 16.13 16.96 -29.60
CA ALA A 399 14.90 17.24 -30.32
C ALA A 399 13.82 16.17 -30.05
N ALA A 400 14.18 14.89 -30.20
CA ALA A 400 13.27 13.79 -29.91
C ALA A 400 13.00 13.65 -28.40
N GLY A 401 13.97 13.98 -27.55
CA GLY A 401 13.80 14.07 -26.10
C GLY A 401 12.77 15.13 -25.69
N LEU A 402 12.73 16.28 -26.38
CA LEU A 402 11.67 17.28 -26.19
C LEU A 402 10.30 16.73 -26.57
N VAL A 403 10.18 16.00 -27.68
CA VAL A 403 8.92 15.35 -28.09
C VAL A 403 8.47 14.34 -27.03
N VAL A 404 9.37 13.44 -26.61
CA VAL A 404 9.09 12.46 -25.54
C VAL A 404 8.69 13.15 -24.25
N PHE A 405 9.36 14.25 -23.90
CA PHE A 405 9.03 15.03 -22.72
C PHE A 405 7.61 15.61 -22.79
N LEU A 406 7.24 16.20 -23.93
CA LEU A 406 5.93 16.83 -24.11
C LEU A 406 4.78 15.82 -24.27
N VAL A 407 5.04 14.64 -24.86
CA VAL A 407 4.02 13.63 -25.19
C VAL A 407 3.87 12.57 -24.11
N ILE A 408 4.97 12.19 -23.44
CA ILE A 408 5.00 11.09 -22.47
C ILE A 408 5.27 11.62 -21.06
N GLU A 409 6.42 12.25 -20.84
CA GLU A 409 6.88 12.58 -19.48
C GLU A 409 5.96 13.60 -18.78
N GLN A 410 5.71 14.75 -19.42
CA GLN A 410 4.93 15.84 -18.85
C GLN A 410 3.43 15.48 -18.70
N PRO A 411 2.75 14.89 -19.70
CA PRO A 411 1.36 14.48 -19.55
C PRO A 411 1.19 13.41 -18.47
N MET A 412 2.09 12.43 -18.36
CA MET A 412 2.01 11.40 -17.31
C MET A 412 2.22 11.99 -15.92
N ILE A 413 3.15 12.94 -15.77
CA ILE A 413 3.33 13.68 -14.51
C ILE A 413 2.08 14.51 -14.19
N LEU A 414 1.50 15.20 -15.18
CA LEU A 414 0.30 16.03 -15.01
C LEU A 414 -0.98 15.21 -14.81
N LEU A 415 -1.05 13.99 -15.31
CA LEU A 415 -2.19 13.09 -15.10
C LEU A 415 -2.11 12.49 -13.70
N LEU A 416 -0.94 12.00 -13.28
CA LEU A 416 -0.79 11.24 -12.04
C LEU A 416 -0.65 12.12 -10.79
N LYS A 417 -0.09 13.34 -10.91
CA LYS A 417 0.18 14.23 -9.76
C LYS A 417 -1.06 14.92 -9.16
N PRO A 418 -2.05 15.40 -9.94
CA PRO A 418 -3.26 16.03 -9.40
C PRO A 418 -4.19 15.05 -8.69
N HIS A 419 -4.31 13.80 -9.16
CA HIS A 419 -5.12 12.78 -8.48
C HIS A 419 -4.61 12.49 -7.06
N ILE A 420 -3.30 12.63 -6.82
CA ILE A 420 -2.70 12.50 -5.48
C ILE A 420 -2.95 13.76 -4.63
N ASN A 421 -2.99 14.97 -5.22
CA ASN A 421 -3.10 16.24 -4.49
C ASN A 421 -4.52 16.75 -4.25
N ARG A 422 -5.52 16.43 -5.10
CA ARG A 422 -6.90 16.95 -4.97
C ARG A 422 -7.55 16.52 -3.66
N TYR A 423 -7.42 15.24 -3.28
CA TYR A 423 -7.95 14.72 -2.02
C TYR A 423 -7.39 15.46 -0.80
N HIS A 424 -6.10 15.80 -0.81
CA HIS A 424 -5.42 16.47 0.29
C HIS A 424 -5.79 17.94 0.48
N ARG A 425 -6.53 18.54 -0.46
CA ARG A 425 -7.07 19.91 -0.31
C ARG A 425 -8.33 19.93 0.56
N MET A 426 -9.08 18.82 0.63
CA MET A 426 -10.30 18.74 1.43
C MET A 426 -9.96 18.62 2.93
N PRO A 427 -10.86 19.09 3.82
CA PRO A 427 -10.74 18.85 5.25
C PRO A 427 -10.63 17.36 5.57
N LYS A 428 -9.86 17.02 6.60
CA LYS A 428 -9.77 15.63 7.08
C LYS A 428 -11.14 15.16 7.57
N LEU A 429 -11.51 13.94 7.16
CA LEU A 429 -12.79 13.33 7.52
C LEU A 429 -12.89 13.05 9.03
N TRP A 430 -11.78 12.62 9.63
CA TRP A 430 -11.62 12.45 11.08
C TRP A 430 -10.43 13.27 11.57
N GLN A 431 -10.65 14.04 12.63
CA GLN A 431 -9.60 14.77 13.33
C GLN A 431 -9.94 14.80 14.81
N MET A 432 -9.00 14.40 15.65
CA MET A 432 -9.22 14.22 17.08
C MET A 432 -8.02 14.81 17.82
N ASP A 433 -8.29 15.59 18.86
CA ASP A 433 -7.31 15.93 19.89
C ASP A 433 -6.87 14.66 20.63
N ASP A 434 -5.69 14.73 21.26
CA ASP A 434 -5.16 13.62 22.06
C ASP A 434 -6.10 13.34 23.25
N TYR A 435 -6.72 12.16 23.23
CA TYR A 435 -7.74 11.77 24.20
C TYR A 435 -7.14 11.56 25.60
N ASP A 436 -5.97 10.92 25.68
CA ASP A 436 -5.32 10.61 26.96
C ASP A 436 -4.75 11.86 27.61
N GLU A 437 -4.11 12.73 26.83
CA GLU A 437 -3.61 14.01 27.32
C GLU A 437 -4.75 14.91 27.81
N CYS A 438 -5.90 14.91 27.12
CA CYS A 438 -7.04 15.70 27.54
C CYS A 438 -7.65 15.23 28.86
N LEU A 439 -7.73 13.91 29.09
CA LEU A 439 -8.37 13.36 30.29
C LEU A 439 -7.39 13.10 31.45
N SER A 440 -6.09 13.32 31.25
CA SER A 440 -5.10 13.20 32.33
C SER A 440 -5.29 14.31 33.36
N ALA A 441 -5.86 13.97 34.52
CA ALA A 441 -6.13 14.94 35.59
C ALA A 441 -4.82 15.49 36.20
N THR A 442 -4.69 16.81 36.26
CA THR A 442 -3.67 17.52 37.04
C THR A 442 -4.22 17.87 38.43
N GLY A 443 -4.30 16.87 39.32
CA GLY A 443 -4.51 17.07 40.76
C GLY A 443 -5.98 17.06 41.26
N PRO A 444 -6.20 16.86 42.58
CA PRO A 444 -7.52 16.71 43.19
C PRO A 444 -8.34 18.02 43.27
N ASP A 445 -7.72 19.18 43.05
CA ASP A 445 -8.34 20.51 43.16
C ASP A 445 -8.63 21.18 41.78
N GLU A 446 -8.31 20.52 40.66
CA GLU A 446 -8.61 21.02 39.31
C GLU A 446 -9.97 20.52 38.79
N PRO A 447 -10.72 21.34 38.02
CA PRO A 447 -11.98 20.91 37.42
C PRO A 447 -11.77 19.73 36.46
N ALA A 448 -12.73 18.81 36.43
CA ALA A 448 -12.67 17.64 35.56
C ALA A 448 -12.53 18.06 34.09
N ASP A 449 -11.45 17.62 33.44
CA ASP A 449 -11.25 17.87 32.01
C ASP A 449 -12.23 17.02 31.18
N VAL A 450 -12.74 17.61 30.10
CA VAL A 450 -13.82 17.08 29.27
C VAL A 450 -13.35 16.94 27.83
N TYR A 451 -13.56 15.76 27.25
CA TYR A 451 -13.32 15.45 25.84
C TYR A 451 -14.65 15.21 25.14
N CYS A 452 -14.96 15.98 24.10
CA CYS A 452 -16.21 15.83 23.35
C CYS A 452 -15.98 15.37 21.92
N THR A 453 -16.79 14.42 21.46
CA THR A 453 -16.89 14.05 20.05
C THR A 453 -18.07 14.77 19.40
N ALA A 454 -17.83 15.37 18.25
CA ALA A 454 -18.82 16.14 17.51
C ALA A 454 -18.88 15.71 16.04
N THR A 455 -20.09 15.74 15.49
CA THR A 455 -20.30 15.65 14.04
C THR A 455 -20.41 17.05 13.48
N VAL A 456 -19.70 17.32 12.40
CA VAL A 456 -19.60 18.65 11.79
C VAL A 456 -20.12 18.57 10.37
N VAL A 457 -21.15 19.36 10.05
CA VAL A 457 -21.75 19.42 8.72
C VAL A 457 -21.39 20.76 8.07
N LEU A 458 -20.59 20.69 7.01
CA LEU A 458 -20.12 21.88 6.29
C LEU A 458 -21.29 22.66 5.69
N LYS A 459 -21.27 23.99 5.85
CA LYS A 459 -22.25 24.87 5.24
C LYS A 459 -21.97 24.98 3.73
N PRO A 460 -22.99 24.82 2.86
CA PRO A 460 -22.81 24.98 1.43
C PRO A 460 -22.32 26.38 1.04
N ASP A 461 -21.30 26.46 0.20
CA ASP A 461 -20.77 27.71 -0.36
C ASP A 461 -20.40 27.53 -1.83
N ASN A 462 -21.36 27.78 -2.72
CA ASN A 462 -21.18 27.64 -4.16
C ASN A 462 -20.15 28.63 -4.76
N ARG A 463 -19.65 29.60 -3.98
CA ARG A 463 -18.57 30.51 -4.43
C ARG A 463 -17.19 29.93 -4.19
N SER A 464 -17.06 28.92 -3.33
CA SER A 464 -15.79 28.32 -2.96
C SER A 464 -15.44 27.17 -3.92
N ASP A 465 -14.29 27.28 -4.60
CA ASP A 465 -13.73 26.18 -5.41
C ASP A 465 -13.54 24.89 -4.58
N LEU A 466 -13.28 25.04 -3.28
CA LEU A 466 -13.11 23.91 -2.37
C LEU A 466 -14.46 23.22 -2.07
N TRP A 467 -15.54 23.99 -1.93
CA TRP A 467 -16.87 23.43 -1.76
C TRP A 467 -17.30 22.64 -3.00
N THR A 468 -17.12 23.21 -4.19
CA THR A 468 -17.42 22.52 -5.46
C THR A 468 -16.63 21.21 -5.58
N LEU A 469 -15.37 21.20 -5.13
CA LEU A 469 -14.57 19.97 -5.07
C LEU A 469 -15.16 18.93 -4.09
N ILE A 470 -15.55 19.36 -2.89
CA ILE A 470 -16.16 18.49 -1.87
C ILE A 470 -17.49 17.94 -2.39
N GLU A 471 -18.28 18.76 -3.06
CA GLU A 471 -19.56 18.40 -3.66
C GLU A 471 -19.39 17.38 -4.78
N GLU A 472 -18.50 17.64 -5.74
CA GLU A 472 -18.17 16.73 -6.84
C GLU A 472 -17.66 15.39 -6.30
N PHE A 473 -16.74 15.42 -5.33
CA PHE A 473 -16.15 14.20 -4.77
C PHE A 473 -17.18 13.37 -3.98
N SER A 474 -18.03 14.04 -3.19
CA SER A 474 -19.07 13.38 -2.38
C SER A 474 -20.28 12.93 -3.20
N SER A 475 -20.42 13.37 -4.45
CA SER A 475 -21.53 12.95 -5.33
C SER A 475 -21.45 11.46 -5.70
N ASP A 476 -20.23 10.89 -5.78
CA ASP A 476 -20.03 9.44 -5.94
C ASP A 476 -20.18 8.73 -4.57
N TYR A 477 -21.42 8.66 -4.10
CA TYR A 477 -21.78 8.09 -2.80
C TYR A 477 -21.49 6.58 -2.69
N LYS A 478 -21.31 5.88 -3.82
CA LYS A 478 -21.01 4.44 -3.85
C LYS A 478 -19.57 4.14 -3.50
N ARG A 479 -18.64 5.02 -3.89
CA ARG A 479 -17.18 4.79 -3.79
C ARG A 479 -16.47 5.72 -2.82
N HIS A 480 -17.06 6.87 -2.51
CA HIS A 480 -16.47 7.87 -1.64
C HIS A 480 -17.27 8.06 -0.36
N PHE A 481 -16.60 8.47 0.72
CA PHE A 481 -17.28 8.96 1.91
C PHE A 481 -17.95 10.30 1.62
N ASN A 482 -18.98 10.65 2.39
CA ASN A 482 -19.56 11.98 2.31
C ASN A 482 -18.64 13.00 3.01
N HIS A 483 -17.85 13.75 2.23
CA HIS A 483 -16.92 14.76 2.75
C HIS A 483 -17.61 16.05 3.23
N ARG A 484 -18.94 16.15 3.12
CA ARG A 484 -19.73 17.23 3.74
C ARG A 484 -19.90 17.02 5.25
N VAL A 485 -19.80 15.77 5.72
CA VAL A 485 -20.01 15.38 7.13
C VAL A 485 -18.70 14.89 7.74
N LEU A 486 -18.09 15.71 8.59
CA LEU A 486 -16.80 15.46 9.24
C LEU A 486 -17.01 15.00 10.70
N LYS A 487 -16.01 14.31 11.27
CA LYS A 487 -15.97 14.00 12.72
C LYS A 487 -14.83 14.74 13.38
N ARG A 488 -15.12 15.30 14.55
CA ARG A 488 -14.16 16.00 15.40
C ARG A 488 -14.15 15.41 16.81
N GLY A 489 -12.97 15.24 17.38
CA GLY A 489 -12.77 15.01 18.81
C GLY A 489 -12.01 16.19 19.39
N VAL A 490 -12.58 16.85 20.39
CA VAL A 490 -12.13 18.16 20.86
C VAL A 490 -11.96 18.13 22.38
N CYS A 491 -10.80 18.61 22.85
CA CYS A 491 -10.57 18.83 24.26
C CYS A 491 -11.13 20.20 24.69
N ILE A 492 -12.13 20.21 25.59
CA ILE A 492 -12.88 21.42 25.93
C ILE A 492 -11.97 22.52 26.52
N LYS A 493 -11.05 22.18 27.41
CA LYS A 493 -10.11 23.14 28.03
C LYS A 493 -9.26 23.89 26.98
N ARG A 494 -8.68 23.15 26.04
CA ARG A 494 -7.90 23.72 24.92
C ARG A 494 -8.77 24.60 24.02
N CYS A 495 -10.00 24.16 23.79
CA CYS A 495 -10.96 24.83 22.96
C CYS A 495 -11.42 26.17 23.55
N GLN A 496 -11.74 26.19 24.85
CA GLN A 496 -12.04 27.41 25.61
C GLN A 496 -10.88 28.42 25.56
N GLN A 497 -9.63 27.97 25.74
CA GLN A 497 -8.44 28.83 25.62
C GLN A 497 -8.28 29.42 24.22
N SER A 498 -8.64 28.69 23.16
CA SER A 498 -8.58 29.17 21.79
C SER A 498 -9.68 30.19 21.47
N VAL A 499 -10.89 29.96 21.98
CA VAL A 499 -12.06 30.83 21.79
C VAL A 499 -11.97 32.10 22.63
N ALA A 500 -11.35 32.04 23.82
CA ALA A 500 -11.16 33.21 24.69
C ALA A 500 -10.40 34.36 24.00
N LYS A 501 -9.58 34.05 22.99
CA LYS A 501 -8.81 35.03 22.20
C LYS A 501 -9.63 35.75 21.12
N LEU A 502 -10.85 35.30 20.82
CA LEU A 502 -11.69 35.86 19.76
C LEU A 502 -12.48 37.08 20.24
N ALA A 503 -12.54 38.11 19.41
CA ALA A 503 -13.38 39.28 19.65
C ALA A 503 -14.89 38.93 19.51
N PRO A 504 -15.80 39.63 20.20
CA PRO A 504 -17.24 39.38 20.11
C PRO A 504 -17.82 39.31 18.68
N PRO A 505 -17.47 40.21 17.72
CA PRO A 505 -18.00 40.12 16.35
C PRO A 505 -17.50 38.89 15.60
N GLU A 506 -16.27 38.44 15.87
CA GLU A 506 -15.70 37.24 15.25
C GLU A 506 -16.41 35.97 15.73
N ARG A 507 -16.77 35.91 17.03
CA ARG A 507 -17.55 34.78 17.57
C ARG A 507 -18.90 34.66 16.88
N LYS A 508 -19.60 35.78 16.69
CA LYS A 508 -20.91 35.77 16.01
C LYS A 508 -20.79 35.33 14.54
N ALA A 509 -19.69 35.63 13.85
CA ALA A 509 -19.47 35.21 12.47
C ALA A 509 -19.15 33.71 12.33
N LEU A 510 -18.64 33.08 13.38
CA LEU A 510 -18.27 31.66 13.41
C LEU A 510 -19.38 30.74 13.91
N LEU A 511 -20.45 31.28 14.50
CA LEU A 511 -21.64 30.50 14.87
C LEU A 511 -22.57 30.39 13.67
N VAL A 512 -23.00 29.16 13.36
CA VAL A 512 -23.82 28.82 12.21
C VAL A 512 -25.17 28.32 12.68
N GLU A 513 -26.23 29.04 12.32
CA GLU A 513 -27.60 28.56 12.58
C GLU A 513 -27.87 27.25 11.85
N LYS A 514 -28.62 26.36 12.53
CA LYS A 514 -29.00 25.06 11.99
C LYS A 514 -29.77 25.23 10.68
N PHE A 515 -29.30 24.55 9.64
CA PHE A 515 -29.89 24.55 8.30
C PHE A 515 -30.49 23.16 7.98
N PRO A 516 -31.33 23.01 6.93
CA PRO A 516 -31.88 21.71 6.56
C PRO A 516 -30.77 20.76 6.10
N ILE A 517 -30.58 19.66 6.83
CA ILE A 517 -29.59 18.61 6.55
C ILE A 517 -30.35 17.35 6.12
N ASN A 518 -30.18 16.94 4.86
CA ASN A 518 -30.84 15.76 4.29
C ASN A 518 -30.06 14.45 4.55
N GLU A 519 -28.85 14.55 5.08
CA GLU A 519 -27.93 13.42 5.28
C GLU A 519 -28.05 12.86 6.70
N THR A 520 -27.81 11.56 6.88
CA THR A 520 -27.70 10.95 8.22
C THR A 520 -26.39 11.38 8.88
N TYR A 521 -26.47 12.26 9.86
CA TYR A 521 -25.27 12.80 10.54
C TYR A 521 -25.22 12.50 12.05
N LYS A 522 -26.37 12.19 12.68
CA LYS A 522 -26.46 11.85 14.11
C LYS A 522 -27.16 10.51 14.36
N PHE A 523 -26.87 9.92 15.51
CA PHE A 523 -27.61 8.78 16.05
C PHE A 523 -28.94 9.23 16.68
N GLU A 524 -29.83 8.28 16.96
CA GLU A 524 -31.05 8.56 17.74
C GLU A 524 -30.69 9.19 19.09
N ASP A 525 -31.46 10.22 19.47
CA ASP A 525 -31.31 10.84 20.78
C ASP A 525 -31.66 9.78 21.87
N ASN A 526 -30.89 9.73 22.97
CA ASN A 526 -30.95 8.73 24.07
C ASN A 526 -30.14 7.42 23.89
N ILE A 527 -29.13 7.38 23.01
CA ILE A 527 -28.15 6.29 23.01
C ILE A 527 -27.04 6.55 24.04
N PHE A 528 -26.51 7.76 24.09
CA PHE A 528 -25.48 8.17 25.05
C PHE A 528 -26.11 8.91 26.23
N GLU A 529 -25.67 8.61 27.45
CA GLU A 529 -26.13 9.32 28.65
C GLU A 529 -25.62 10.77 28.69
N ASN A 530 -26.43 11.68 29.24
CA ASN A 530 -26.13 13.11 29.48
C ASN A 530 -25.88 14.00 28.23
N THR A 531 -26.12 13.50 27.01
CA THR A 531 -25.85 14.28 25.78
C THR A 531 -26.59 15.61 25.72
N ALA A 532 -27.85 15.68 26.20
CA ALA A 532 -28.62 16.92 26.18
C ALA A 532 -28.00 18.02 27.07
N LEU A 533 -27.52 17.63 28.24
CA LEU A 533 -26.85 18.53 29.18
C LEU A 533 -25.48 18.97 28.63
N ASP A 534 -24.71 18.03 28.06
CA ASP A 534 -23.40 18.35 27.50
C ASP A 534 -23.52 19.30 26.28
N ARG A 535 -24.60 19.18 25.48
CA ARG A 535 -24.92 20.12 24.40
C ARG A 535 -25.23 21.52 24.95
N GLU A 536 -26.08 21.62 25.97
CA GLU A 536 -26.42 22.90 26.60
C GLU A 536 -25.18 23.64 27.14
N ILE A 537 -24.19 22.92 27.66
CA ILE A 537 -23.01 23.52 28.30
C ILE A 537 -21.88 23.82 27.31
N TYR A 538 -21.60 22.92 26.35
CA TYR A 538 -20.36 22.95 25.57
C TYR A 538 -20.52 23.19 24.07
N GLU A 539 -21.74 23.10 23.52
CA GLU A 539 -21.97 23.11 22.06
C GLU A 539 -21.44 24.40 21.39
N ASP A 540 -21.77 25.56 21.94
CA ASP A 540 -21.30 26.86 21.44
C ASP A 540 -19.76 26.95 21.38
N VAL A 541 -19.09 26.46 22.44
CA VAL A 541 -17.62 26.50 22.54
C VAL A 541 -17.00 25.57 21.49
N VAL A 542 -17.55 24.36 21.35
CA VAL A 542 -17.09 23.36 20.38
C VAL A 542 -17.28 23.87 18.95
N GLU A 543 -18.45 24.43 18.63
CA GLU A 543 -18.73 24.96 17.30
C GLU A 543 -17.79 26.12 16.92
N LEU A 544 -17.64 27.12 17.81
CA LEU A 544 -16.76 28.27 17.59
C LEU A 544 -15.32 27.85 17.29
N CYS A 545 -14.83 26.88 18.04
CA CYS A 545 -13.47 26.37 17.99
C CYS A 545 -13.19 25.57 16.72
N ILE A 546 -14.12 24.71 16.32
CA ILE A 546 -14.05 23.97 15.06
C ILE A 546 -14.14 24.93 13.87
N ASN A 547 -15.07 25.87 13.89
CA ASN A 547 -15.26 26.83 12.80
C ASN A 547 -14.11 27.81 12.68
N LYS A 548 -13.46 28.19 13.78
CA LYS A 548 -12.22 28.96 13.75
C LYS A 548 -11.15 28.23 12.94
N GLU A 549 -10.90 26.96 13.25
CA GLU A 549 -9.89 26.15 12.54
C GLU A 549 -10.26 25.96 11.06
N LEU A 550 -11.52 25.62 10.77
CA LEU A 550 -12.01 25.41 9.40
C LEU A 550 -11.93 26.70 8.57
N ASN A 551 -12.27 27.85 9.15
CA ASN A 551 -12.23 29.12 8.45
C ASN A 551 -10.79 29.58 8.20
N GLU A 552 -9.91 29.51 9.21
CA GLU A 552 -8.49 29.89 9.08
C GLU A 552 -7.74 29.00 8.06
N THR A 553 -8.05 27.70 8.03
CA THR A 553 -7.32 26.73 7.19
C THR A 553 -7.91 26.58 5.79
N TYR A 554 -9.24 26.62 5.68
CA TYR A 554 -9.96 26.25 4.46
C TYR A 554 -10.94 27.33 3.96
N GLY A 555 -11.20 28.38 4.74
CA GLY A 555 -12.22 29.38 4.43
C GLY A 555 -13.64 28.82 4.47
N LEU A 556 -13.88 27.76 5.25
CA LEU A 556 -15.18 27.09 5.38
C LEU A 556 -15.75 27.29 6.78
N VAL A 557 -17.08 27.29 6.89
CA VAL A 557 -17.83 27.25 8.16
C VAL A 557 -18.81 26.10 8.16
N ALA A 558 -19.20 25.63 9.34
CA ALA A 558 -19.97 24.41 9.50
C ALA A 558 -20.91 24.49 10.71
N PHE A 559 -21.95 23.67 10.72
CA PHE A 559 -22.75 23.41 11.91
C PHE A 559 -22.14 22.22 12.67
N ALA A 560 -21.94 22.32 13.98
CA ALA A 560 -21.34 21.26 14.78
C ALA A 560 -22.31 20.79 15.87
N GLU A 561 -22.57 19.47 15.94
CA GLU A 561 -23.45 18.87 16.94
C GLU A 561 -22.72 17.79 17.74
N ILE A 562 -22.70 17.96 19.06
CA ILE A 562 -22.02 17.04 19.99
C ILE A 562 -22.75 15.68 20.01
N GLN A 563 -21.97 14.59 19.91
CA GLN A 563 -22.47 13.21 19.98
C GLN A 563 -22.33 12.64 21.39
N SER A 564 -21.14 12.75 21.98
CA SER A 564 -20.85 12.30 23.34
C SER A 564 -19.69 13.07 23.94
N CYS A 565 -19.66 13.19 25.26
CA CYS A 565 -18.52 13.73 26.00
C CYS A 565 -18.09 12.79 27.12
N ASP A 566 -16.77 12.67 27.29
CA ASP A 566 -16.13 11.91 28.36
C ASP A 566 -15.47 12.87 29.35
N LYS A 567 -15.59 12.56 30.64
CA LYS A 567 -15.10 13.40 31.74
C LYS A 567 -14.04 12.61 32.50
N SER A 568 -12.99 13.26 32.98
CA SER A 568 -11.93 12.56 33.74
C SER A 568 -12.44 11.83 34.99
N THR A 569 -13.60 12.25 35.52
CA THR A 569 -14.26 11.66 36.69
C THR A 569 -15.39 10.68 36.36
N SER A 570 -15.66 10.40 35.08
CA SER A 570 -16.76 9.48 34.71
C SER A 570 -16.37 8.03 34.96
N GLU A 571 -16.97 7.41 35.98
CA GLU A 571 -16.86 5.97 36.23
C GLU A 571 -18.07 5.22 35.63
N VAL A 572 -17.82 4.09 34.97
CA VAL A 572 -18.88 3.22 34.46
C VAL A 572 -19.50 2.44 35.62
N LYS A 573 -20.75 2.75 35.98
CA LYS A 573 -21.47 2.09 37.08
C LYS A 573 -21.70 0.60 36.77
N ILE A 574 -21.60 -0.26 37.79
CA ILE A 574 -21.91 -1.69 37.72
C ILE A 574 -23.34 -1.88 38.24
N ASP A 575 -24.19 -2.51 37.44
CA ASP A 575 -25.58 -2.79 37.82
C ASP A 575 -25.85 -4.27 38.15
N THR A 576 -27.11 -4.60 38.40
CA THR A 576 -27.54 -5.96 38.75
C THR A 576 -27.34 -6.98 37.62
N LEU A 577 -27.47 -6.57 36.35
CA LEU A 577 -27.24 -7.44 35.20
C LEU A 577 -25.75 -7.76 35.05
N ASP A 578 -24.89 -6.76 35.28
CA ASP A 578 -23.44 -6.92 35.26
C ASP A 578 -22.96 -7.91 36.33
N MET A 579 -23.52 -7.83 37.54
CA MET A 579 -23.25 -8.79 38.63
C MET A 579 -23.79 -10.18 38.30
N SER A 580 -24.97 -10.26 37.68
CA SER A 580 -25.56 -11.54 37.25
C SER A 580 -24.66 -12.27 36.24
N PHE A 581 -24.03 -11.55 35.30
CA PHE A 581 -23.06 -12.14 34.37
C PHE A 581 -21.87 -12.76 35.11
N LEU A 582 -21.29 -12.08 36.09
CA LEU A 582 -20.16 -12.61 36.87
C LEU A 582 -20.55 -13.87 37.63
N ILE A 583 -21.74 -13.91 38.23
CA ILE A 583 -22.25 -15.10 38.93
C ILE A 583 -22.37 -16.27 37.96
N VAL A 584 -22.99 -16.06 36.78
CA VAL A 584 -23.14 -17.09 35.75
C VAL A 584 -21.76 -17.57 35.26
N LEU A 585 -20.82 -16.66 35.01
CA LEU A 585 -19.47 -17.00 34.59
C LEU A 585 -18.73 -17.83 35.65
N CYS A 586 -18.79 -17.43 36.92
CA CYS A 586 -18.21 -18.18 38.03
C CYS A 586 -18.82 -19.58 38.17
N LEU A 587 -20.16 -19.70 38.08
CA LEU A 587 -20.85 -20.99 38.11
C LEU A 587 -20.41 -21.89 36.96
N LEU A 588 -20.29 -21.37 35.74
CA LEU A 588 -19.80 -22.13 34.58
C LEU A 588 -18.36 -22.60 34.78
N ILE A 589 -17.46 -21.73 35.25
CA ILE A 589 -16.07 -22.11 35.53
C ILE A 589 -16.01 -23.18 36.63
N SER A 590 -16.80 -23.05 37.70
CA SER A 590 -16.88 -24.07 38.75
C SER A 590 -17.40 -25.40 38.20
N LEU A 591 -18.44 -25.38 37.36
CA LEU A 591 -18.96 -26.58 36.70
C LEU A 591 -17.91 -27.26 35.83
N VAL A 592 -17.11 -26.50 35.07
CA VAL A 592 -16.01 -27.04 34.25
C VAL A 592 -14.97 -27.72 35.13
N ILE A 593 -14.52 -27.05 36.19
CA ILE A 593 -13.51 -27.60 37.10
C ILE A 593 -14.03 -28.90 37.72
N LEU A 594 -15.29 -28.91 38.17
CA LEU A 594 -15.94 -30.08 38.75
C LEU A 594 -16.14 -31.20 37.73
N SER A 595 -16.56 -30.90 36.49
CA SER A 595 -16.74 -31.91 35.44
C SER A 595 -15.42 -32.51 34.99
N SER A 596 -14.38 -31.68 34.80
CA SER A 596 -13.04 -32.15 34.43
C SER A 596 -12.39 -32.96 35.55
N TRP A 597 -12.61 -32.59 36.81
CA TRP A 597 -12.18 -33.38 37.96
C TRP A 597 -12.92 -34.71 38.03
N TYR A 598 -14.24 -34.70 37.85
CA TYR A 598 -15.09 -35.90 37.80
C TYR A 598 -14.65 -36.87 36.69
N ASP A 599 -14.48 -36.37 35.46
CA ASP A 599 -14.00 -37.15 34.31
C ASP A 599 -12.60 -37.72 34.54
N SER A 600 -11.67 -36.92 35.08
CA SER A 600 -10.32 -37.37 35.44
C SER A 600 -10.35 -38.48 36.50
N SER A 601 -11.29 -38.42 37.45
CA SER A 601 -11.41 -39.40 38.53
C SER A 601 -12.08 -40.72 38.12
N ILE A 602 -12.92 -40.73 37.09
CA ILE A 602 -13.75 -41.89 36.71
C ILE A 602 -13.31 -42.57 35.40
N ASN A 603 -12.74 -41.85 34.43
CA ASN A 603 -12.63 -42.33 33.05
C ASN A 603 -11.19 -42.51 32.51
N TYR A 604 -10.42 -43.47 33.06
CA TYR A 604 -9.19 -43.96 32.40
C TYR A 604 -9.47 -44.97 31.26
N LYS A 605 -10.73 -45.40 31.02
CA LYS A 605 -11.06 -46.51 30.11
C LYS A 605 -12.05 -46.23 28.96
N LEU A 606 -12.64 -45.04 28.85
CA LEU A 606 -13.53 -44.70 27.74
C LEU A 606 -12.82 -43.92 26.62
N SER A 607 -13.10 -44.28 25.37
CA SER A 607 -12.56 -43.60 24.19
C SER A 607 -13.11 -42.19 24.05
N SER A 608 -12.32 -41.29 23.46
CA SER A 608 -12.65 -39.87 23.19
C SER A 608 -13.80 -39.66 22.19
N GLU A 609 -14.55 -40.72 21.85
CA GLU A 609 -15.73 -40.70 20.97
C GLU A 609 -16.86 -39.81 21.51
N HIS A 610 -16.99 -39.68 22.84
CA HIS A 610 -18.07 -38.88 23.46
C HIS A 610 -17.98 -37.37 23.14
N TYR A 611 -16.78 -36.86 22.81
CA TYR A 611 -16.53 -35.46 22.44
C TYR A 611 -16.77 -35.15 20.95
N LYS A 612 -17.35 -36.09 20.18
CA LYS A 612 -17.56 -35.95 18.73
C LYS A 612 -18.95 -35.43 18.31
N HIS A 613 -19.85 -35.12 19.25
CA HIS A 613 -21.21 -34.62 18.93
C HIS A 613 -21.25 -33.09 18.82
N GLU A 614 -22.01 -32.57 17.85
CA GLU A 614 -22.15 -31.13 17.51
C GLU A 614 -22.88 -30.32 18.60
N LEU A 615 -22.47 -29.05 18.78
CA LEU A 615 -22.80 -28.21 19.95
C LEU A 615 -23.25 -26.78 19.55
N ASP A 616 -24.54 -26.49 19.34
CA ASP A 616 -24.87 -25.23 18.64
C ASP A 616 -25.77 -24.16 19.30
N SER A 617 -26.33 -24.31 20.51
CA SER A 617 -27.25 -23.28 21.04
C SER A 617 -26.77 -22.46 22.25
N LYS A 618 -25.85 -23.00 23.07
CA LYS A 618 -25.58 -22.46 24.42
C LYS A 618 -24.58 -21.30 24.43
N LEU A 619 -23.64 -21.32 23.50
CA LEU A 619 -22.62 -20.28 23.36
C LEU A 619 -23.23 -18.94 22.91
N TYR A 620 -24.27 -18.97 22.08
CA TYR A 620 -24.92 -17.78 21.57
C TYR A 620 -25.57 -16.93 22.68
N ALA A 621 -26.26 -17.58 23.63
CA ALA A 621 -26.85 -16.89 24.78
C ALA A 621 -25.79 -16.21 25.67
N PHE A 622 -24.64 -16.86 25.86
CA PHE A 622 -23.52 -16.27 26.60
C PHE A 622 -22.96 -15.03 25.89
N VAL A 623 -22.78 -15.08 24.56
CA VAL A 623 -22.29 -13.93 23.77
C VAL A 623 -23.27 -12.76 23.82
N VAL A 624 -24.58 -13.02 23.76
CA VAL A 624 -25.62 -11.99 23.95
C VAL A 624 -25.49 -11.34 25.33
N LEU A 625 -25.32 -12.13 26.39
CA LEU A 625 -25.15 -11.61 27.75
C LEU A 625 -23.85 -10.81 27.92
N LEU A 626 -22.74 -11.27 27.32
CA LEU A 626 -21.45 -10.56 27.30
C LEU A 626 -21.58 -9.18 26.64
N HIS A 627 -22.27 -9.10 25.50
CA HIS A 627 -22.51 -7.84 24.80
C HIS A 627 -23.44 -6.90 25.58
N ALA A 628 -24.45 -7.43 26.26
CA ALA A 628 -25.39 -6.64 27.06
C ALA A 628 -24.77 -6.05 28.35
N THR A 629 -23.70 -6.65 28.87
CA THR A 629 -23.16 -6.33 30.21
C THR A 629 -21.72 -5.80 30.14
N TRP A 630 -20.74 -6.69 29.94
CA TRP A 630 -19.33 -6.37 30.14
C TRP A 630 -18.64 -5.71 28.95
N LEU A 631 -19.23 -5.70 27.76
CA LEU A 631 -18.63 -5.12 26.55
C LEU A 631 -18.11 -3.68 26.79
N LEU A 632 -18.93 -2.76 27.30
CA LEU A 632 -18.52 -1.37 27.51
C LEU A 632 -17.37 -1.22 28.52
N LYS A 633 -17.27 -2.13 29.50
CA LYS A 633 -16.33 -2.02 30.65
C LYS A 633 -14.90 -2.46 30.33
N LEU A 634 -14.66 -3.08 29.18
CA LEU A 634 -13.37 -3.69 28.85
C LEU A 634 -12.31 -2.69 28.38
N GLN A 635 -12.72 -1.56 27.80
CA GLN A 635 -11.84 -0.55 27.24
C GLN A 635 -12.45 0.86 27.39
N THR A 636 -11.65 1.88 27.10
CA THR A 636 -12.08 3.28 27.01
C THR A 636 -11.50 3.92 25.76
N GLY A 637 -12.14 4.99 25.29
CA GLY A 637 -11.68 5.76 24.13
C GLY A 637 -12.83 6.47 23.40
N PRO A 638 -12.50 7.45 22.54
CA PRO A 638 -13.49 8.31 21.90
C PRO A 638 -14.38 7.54 20.91
N LEU A 639 -13.83 6.51 20.26
CA LEU A 639 -14.59 5.62 19.39
C LEU A 639 -15.26 4.48 20.17
N TRP A 640 -14.77 4.14 21.37
CA TRP A 640 -15.29 3.03 22.18
C TRP A 640 -16.75 3.21 22.52
N ARG A 641 -17.14 4.39 23.01
CA ARG A 641 -18.55 4.70 23.27
C ARG A 641 -19.40 4.56 22.02
N TRP A 642 -18.93 5.13 20.91
CA TRP A 642 -19.60 5.06 19.62
C TRP A 642 -19.92 3.62 19.17
N GLY A 643 -18.97 2.68 19.26
CA GLY A 643 -19.18 1.30 18.81
C GLY A 643 -19.69 0.31 19.87
N ALA A 644 -19.22 0.42 21.10
CA ALA A 644 -19.48 -0.53 22.19
C ALA A 644 -20.72 -0.17 23.02
N GLU A 645 -20.92 1.12 23.36
CA GLU A 645 -22.09 1.57 24.13
C GLU A 645 -23.36 1.44 23.30
N THR A 646 -23.32 1.83 22.02
CA THR A 646 -24.45 1.67 21.10
C THR A 646 -24.90 0.21 21.02
N GLU A 647 -23.96 -0.73 20.85
CA GLU A 647 -24.26 -2.17 20.82
C GLU A 647 -24.80 -2.67 22.17
N GLN A 648 -24.20 -2.24 23.28
CA GLN A 648 -24.65 -2.63 24.62
C GLN A 648 -26.09 -2.16 24.88
N VAL A 649 -26.43 -0.92 24.50
CA VAL A 649 -27.79 -0.35 24.61
C VAL A 649 -28.77 -1.14 23.76
N PHE A 650 -28.42 -1.45 22.50
CA PHE A 650 -29.26 -2.29 21.64
C PHE A 650 -29.44 -3.69 22.23
N CYS A 651 -28.40 -4.27 22.82
CA CYS A 651 -28.50 -5.55 23.51
C CYS A 651 -29.37 -5.51 24.76
N ARG A 652 -29.26 -4.49 25.60
CA ARG A 652 -30.11 -4.36 26.78
C ARG A 652 -31.59 -4.20 26.42
N ARG A 653 -31.90 -3.54 25.30
CA ARG A 653 -33.29 -3.38 24.80
C ARG A 653 -33.82 -4.63 24.11
N ASN A 654 -33.01 -5.31 23.29
CA ASN A 654 -33.48 -6.32 22.34
C ASN A 654 -32.89 -7.74 22.52
N TRP A 655 -32.21 -8.06 23.63
CA TRP A 655 -31.55 -9.37 23.85
C TRP A 655 -32.48 -10.58 23.62
N TRP A 656 -33.75 -10.48 24.03
CA TRP A 656 -34.74 -11.56 23.94
C TRP A 656 -35.04 -11.97 22.49
N THR A 657 -34.91 -11.05 21.53
CA THR A 657 -35.15 -11.32 20.10
C THR A 657 -34.16 -12.34 19.52
N ASN A 658 -32.92 -12.36 20.02
CA ASN A 658 -31.89 -13.32 19.62
C ASN A 658 -32.18 -14.71 20.16
N LEU A 659 -32.63 -14.82 21.41
CA LEU A 659 -32.95 -16.12 22.01
C LEU A 659 -34.18 -16.78 21.40
N LEU A 660 -35.13 -15.98 20.91
CA LEU A 660 -36.29 -16.46 20.15
C LEU A 660 -36.01 -16.61 18.64
N TYR A 661 -34.80 -16.31 18.16
CA TYR A 661 -34.42 -16.36 16.74
C TYR A 661 -35.33 -15.51 15.82
N VAL A 662 -35.79 -14.35 16.30
CA VAL A 662 -36.64 -13.40 15.53
C VAL A 662 -35.99 -12.02 15.33
N ASN A 663 -34.72 -11.89 15.72
CA ASN A 663 -33.88 -10.70 15.61
C ASN A 663 -33.70 -10.18 14.18
N ASN A 664 -33.91 -11.02 13.16
CA ASN A 664 -33.87 -10.62 11.75
C ASN A 664 -35.14 -9.88 11.26
N TYR A 665 -36.23 -9.89 12.05
CA TYR A 665 -37.47 -9.18 11.71
C TYR A 665 -37.88 -8.14 12.77
N VAL A 666 -37.59 -8.39 14.05
CA VAL A 666 -37.93 -7.48 15.15
C VAL A 666 -36.77 -6.53 15.40
N ASN A 667 -37.01 -5.22 15.26
CA ASN A 667 -36.03 -4.14 15.47
C ASN A 667 -34.66 -4.35 14.78
N PRO A 668 -34.62 -4.65 13.46
CA PRO A 668 -33.36 -4.96 12.77
C PRO A 668 -32.39 -3.76 12.67
N ASN A 669 -32.87 -2.54 12.86
CA ASN A 669 -32.10 -1.30 12.91
C ASN A 669 -31.39 -1.09 14.27
N GLN A 670 -31.77 -1.84 15.31
CA GLN A 670 -31.16 -1.83 16.64
C GLN A 670 -30.78 -3.25 17.05
N PRO A 671 -29.91 -3.93 16.27
CA PRO A 671 -29.63 -5.33 16.48
C PRO A 671 -28.80 -5.52 17.74
N CYS A 672 -29.12 -6.57 18.50
CA CYS A 672 -28.22 -7.08 19.52
C CYS A 672 -27.40 -8.21 18.93
N VAL A 673 -26.07 -8.09 18.91
CA VAL A 673 -25.17 -9.03 18.23
C VAL A 673 -25.51 -9.07 16.73
N GLN A 674 -25.09 -8.04 16.00
CA GLN A 674 -25.45 -7.84 14.59
C GLN A 674 -25.38 -9.10 13.74
N GLN A 675 -24.28 -9.86 13.78
CA GLN A 675 -24.09 -11.10 13.02
C GLN A 675 -25.13 -12.18 13.32
N GLY A 676 -25.79 -12.14 14.48
CA GLY A 676 -26.81 -13.10 14.90
C GLY A 676 -28.03 -13.18 13.98
N TRP A 677 -28.22 -12.21 13.07
CA TRP A 677 -29.31 -12.25 12.08
C TRP A 677 -29.28 -13.54 11.24
N TYR A 678 -28.08 -14.06 10.96
CA TYR A 678 -27.88 -15.29 10.19
C TYR A 678 -28.46 -16.50 10.92
N LEU A 679 -28.24 -16.60 12.22
CA LEU A 679 -28.76 -17.70 13.04
C LEU A 679 -30.28 -17.65 13.13
N GLY A 680 -30.84 -16.45 13.29
CA GLY A 680 -32.29 -16.23 13.23
C GLY A 680 -32.88 -16.69 11.90
N ALA A 681 -32.26 -16.30 10.79
CA ALA A 681 -32.70 -16.69 9.46
C ALA A 681 -32.55 -18.20 9.21
N GLU A 682 -31.43 -18.80 9.58
CA GLU A 682 -31.16 -20.23 9.43
C GLU A 682 -32.16 -21.08 10.18
N PHE A 683 -32.43 -20.77 11.46
CA PHE A 683 -33.39 -21.50 12.27
C PHE A 683 -34.80 -21.49 11.65
N GLN A 684 -35.24 -20.33 11.16
CA GLN A 684 -36.52 -20.18 10.49
C GLN A 684 -36.58 -20.98 9.18
N ILE A 685 -35.52 -20.94 8.36
CA ILE A 685 -35.45 -21.70 7.11
C ILE A 685 -35.38 -23.20 7.37
N PHE A 686 -34.68 -23.63 8.42
CA PHE A 686 -34.59 -25.02 8.85
C PHE A 686 -35.98 -25.60 9.16
N ILE A 687 -36.83 -24.87 9.89
CA ILE A 687 -38.22 -25.28 10.15
C ILE A 687 -38.99 -25.47 8.84
N ILE A 688 -38.87 -24.52 7.90
CA ILE A 688 -39.51 -24.61 6.58
C ILE A 688 -38.99 -25.83 5.80
N ALA A 689 -37.67 -26.04 5.79
CA ALA A 689 -37.03 -27.16 5.11
C ALA A 689 -37.49 -28.51 5.67
N LEU A 690 -37.62 -28.61 7.00
CA LEU A 690 -38.11 -29.81 7.67
C LEU A 690 -39.55 -30.13 7.25
N ILE A 691 -40.43 -29.14 7.21
CA ILE A 691 -41.82 -29.30 6.73
C ILE A 691 -41.83 -29.78 5.27
N VAL A 692 -41.00 -29.18 4.41
CA VAL A 692 -40.88 -29.59 3.00
C VAL A 692 -40.38 -31.02 2.86
N LEU A 693 -39.35 -31.41 3.62
CA LEU A 693 -38.81 -32.77 3.62
C LEU A 693 -39.83 -33.80 4.10
N VAL A 694 -40.55 -33.51 5.20
CA VAL A 694 -41.64 -34.35 5.70
C VAL A 694 -42.75 -34.49 4.65
N ALA A 695 -43.11 -33.41 3.96
CA ALA A 695 -44.09 -33.45 2.88
C ALA A 695 -43.63 -34.29 1.68
N ILE A 696 -42.34 -34.21 1.30
CA ILE A 696 -41.76 -35.02 0.22
C ILE A 696 -41.81 -36.51 0.58
N VAL A 697 -41.48 -36.87 1.83
CA VAL A 697 -41.52 -38.26 2.31
C VAL A 697 -42.95 -38.78 2.36
N LYS A 698 -43.90 -37.96 2.84
CA LYS A 698 -45.32 -38.34 2.96
C LYS A 698 -46.03 -38.44 1.60
N PHE A 699 -45.66 -37.60 0.63
CA PHE A 699 -46.30 -37.50 -0.68
C PHE A 699 -45.30 -37.68 -1.84
N PRO A 700 -44.77 -38.91 -2.06
CA PRO A 700 -43.71 -39.15 -3.04
C PRO A 700 -44.14 -38.83 -4.48
N ARG A 701 -45.42 -38.97 -4.81
CA ARG A 701 -45.96 -38.62 -6.15
C ARG A 701 -45.90 -37.11 -6.42
N ALA A 702 -45.97 -36.29 -5.38
CA ALA A 702 -45.92 -34.83 -5.49
C ALA A 702 -44.48 -34.28 -5.34
N LYS A 703 -43.47 -35.14 -5.12
CA LYS A 703 -42.08 -34.73 -4.86
C LYS A 703 -41.55 -33.71 -5.87
N ILE A 704 -41.70 -33.99 -7.17
CA ILE A 704 -41.20 -33.10 -8.23
C ILE A 704 -41.95 -31.77 -8.19
N ALA A 705 -43.29 -31.80 -8.09
CA ALA A 705 -44.11 -30.60 -8.02
C ALA A 705 -43.76 -29.71 -6.80
N LEU A 706 -43.56 -30.32 -5.62
CA LEU A 706 -43.16 -29.63 -4.40
C LEU A 706 -41.77 -28.99 -4.54
N LEU A 707 -40.79 -29.72 -5.07
CA LEU A 707 -39.44 -29.18 -5.29
C LEU A 707 -39.45 -28.05 -6.32
N THR A 708 -40.17 -28.21 -7.44
CA THR A 708 -40.32 -27.16 -8.46
C THR A 708 -40.99 -25.92 -7.88
N PHE A 709 -42.01 -26.07 -7.04
CA PHE A 709 -42.66 -24.95 -6.37
C PHE A 709 -41.71 -24.21 -5.42
N VAL A 710 -41.00 -24.92 -4.56
CA VAL A 710 -40.06 -24.33 -3.58
C VAL A 710 -38.90 -23.63 -4.29
N ILE A 711 -38.32 -24.24 -5.33
CA ILE A 711 -37.26 -23.62 -6.13
C ILE A 711 -37.82 -22.43 -6.90
N GLY A 712 -39.01 -22.52 -7.49
CA GLY A 712 -39.66 -21.38 -8.15
C GLY A 712 -39.85 -20.19 -7.20
N ALA A 713 -40.34 -20.45 -6.00
CA ALA A 713 -40.47 -19.43 -4.95
C ALA A 713 -39.10 -18.82 -4.58
N ALA A 714 -38.01 -19.59 -4.62
CA ALA A 714 -36.66 -19.14 -4.28
C ALA A 714 -36.10 -18.09 -5.25
N TYR A 715 -36.62 -18.05 -6.48
CA TYR A 715 -36.28 -17.01 -7.45
C TYR A 715 -37.33 -15.89 -7.46
N VAL A 716 -38.61 -16.23 -7.42
CA VAL A 716 -39.70 -15.26 -7.56
C VAL A 716 -39.83 -14.34 -6.34
N VAL A 717 -39.74 -14.87 -5.11
CA VAL A 717 -39.93 -14.07 -3.90
C VAL A 717 -38.84 -13.01 -3.75
N PRO A 718 -37.53 -13.32 -3.86
CA PRO A 718 -36.50 -12.29 -3.81
C PRO A 718 -36.58 -11.30 -4.98
N ALA A 719 -36.86 -11.76 -6.20
CA ALA A 719 -36.99 -10.87 -7.37
C ALA A 719 -38.16 -9.88 -7.19
N PHE A 720 -39.34 -10.37 -6.80
CA PHE A 720 -40.49 -9.54 -6.52
C PHE A 720 -40.21 -8.49 -5.44
N PHE A 721 -39.53 -8.90 -4.37
CA PHE A 721 -39.20 -8.01 -3.26
C PHE A 721 -38.24 -6.89 -3.69
N ILE A 722 -37.17 -7.20 -4.42
CA ILE A 722 -36.22 -6.19 -4.95
C ILE A 722 -36.93 -5.18 -5.86
N TYR A 723 -37.81 -5.67 -6.74
CA TYR A 723 -38.59 -4.82 -7.63
C TYR A 723 -39.53 -3.90 -6.84
N HIS A 724 -40.27 -4.43 -5.87
CA HIS A 724 -41.25 -3.68 -5.09
C HIS A 724 -40.59 -2.62 -4.18
N GLN A 725 -39.48 -2.97 -3.51
CA GLN A 725 -38.78 -2.08 -2.58
C GLN A 725 -37.87 -1.05 -3.27
N ARG A 726 -37.82 -1.05 -4.61
CA ARG A 726 -36.98 -0.19 -5.46
C ARG A 726 -35.50 -0.29 -5.10
N LEU A 727 -35.02 -1.52 -4.91
CA LEU A 727 -33.64 -1.80 -4.53
C LEU A 727 -32.75 -2.11 -5.74
N GLN A 728 -31.43 -2.01 -5.54
CA GLN A 728 -30.43 -2.34 -6.56
C GLN A 728 -30.37 -3.86 -6.80
N GLY A 729 -29.80 -4.29 -7.93
CA GLY A 729 -29.68 -5.72 -8.26
C GLY A 729 -28.59 -6.46 -7.47
N THR A 730 -27.77 -5.76 -6.68
CA THR A 730 -26.72 -6.35 -5.84
C THR A 730 -26.55 -5.53 -4.57
N PHE A 731 -25.94 -6.13 -3.54
CA PHE A 731 -25.62 -5.42 -2.31
C PHE A 731 -24.41 -4.50 -2.53
N VAL A 732 -24.69 -3.22 -2.78
CA VAL A 732 -23.66 -2.19 -2.92
C VAL A 732 -23.29 -1.68 -1.53
N VAL A 733 -22.16 -2.16 -1.01
CA VAL A 733 -21.62 -1.67 0.27
C VAL A 733 -20.99 -0.31 0.03
N THR A 734 -21.65 0.75 0.50
CA THR A 734 -21.11 2.12 0.46
C THR A 734 -20.19 2.38 1.65
N LEU A 735 -19.19 3.24 1.46
CA LEU A 735 -18.29 3.62 2.55
C LEU A 735 -19.04 4.37 3.67
N GLU A 736 -20.03 5.19 3.31
CA GLU A 736 -20.85 5.89 4.31
C GLU A 736 -21.68 4.91 5.15
N ALA A 737 -22.25 3.86 4.56
CA ALA A 737 -22.96 2.84 5.33
C ALA A 737 -22.02 2.10 6.30
N GLN A 738 -20.79 1.78 5.88
CA GLN A 738 -19.78 1.18 6.76
C GLN A 738 -19.38 2.08 7.92
N ARG A 739 -19.38 3.41 7.72
CA ARG A 739 -19.15 4.40 8.79
C ARG A 739 -20.13 4.25 9.94
N TYR A 740 -21.34 3.73 9.69
CA TYR A 740 -22.40 3.47 10.68
C TYR A 740 -22.65 1.98 10.92
N ILE A 741 -21.67 1.12 10.63
CA ILE A 741 -21.75 -0.35 10.84
C ILE A 741 -22.99 -0.98 10.15
N LEU A 742 -23.47 -0.36 9.06
CA LEU A 742 -24.64 -0.77 8.28
C LEU A 742 -25.99 -0.73 9.04
N TRP A 743 -26.06 -0.21 10.27
CA TRP A 743 -27.28 -0.21 11.08
C TRP A 743 -28.47 0.52 10.44
N TYR A 744 -28.19 1.50 9.58
CA TYR A 744 -29.20 2.31 8.90
C TYR A 744 -29.26 2.07 7.39
N ASP A 745 -28.47 1.12 6.87
CA ASP A 745 -28.45 0.88 5.43
C ASP A 745 -29.73 0.16 4.98
N LYS A 746 -30.50 0.83 4.11
CA LYS A 746 -31.81 0.33 3.65
C LYS A 746 -31.68 -1.05 2.99
N PHE A 747 -30.65 -1.27 2.18
CA PHE A 747 -30.48 -2.53 1.45
C PHE A 747 -30.15 -3.66 2.43
N TYR A 748 -29.23 -3.40 3.36
CA TYR A 748 -28.83 -4.36 4.40
C TYR A 748 -30.03 -4.82 5.24
N LEU A 749 -30.82 -3.87 5.74
CA LEU A 749 -31.98 -4.16 6.58
C LEU A 749 -33.10 -4.91 5.83
N GLN A 750 -33.39 -4.53 4.59
CA GLN A 750 -34.56 -5.05 3.87
C GLN A 750 -34.25 -6.24 2.97
N ALA A 751 -33.05 -6.37 2.41
CA ALA A 751 -32.74 -7.38 1.38
C ALA A 751 -31.55 -8.29 1.71
N TYR A 752 -30.74 -7.97 2.71
CA TYR A 752 -29.63 -8.82 3.12
C TYR A 752 -30.01 -9.74 4.28
N ILE A 753 -30.64 -9.19 5.32
CA ILE A 753 -31.00 -9.90 6.56
C ILE A 753 -32.19 -10.87 6.45
N PRO A 754 -33.33 -10.52 5.82
CA PRO A 754 -34.57 -11.31 6.00
C PRO A 754 -34.53 -12.75 5.45
N THR A 755 -35.27 -13.64 6.10
CA THR A 755 -35.33 -15.07 5.77
C THR A 755 -35.82 -15.36 4.36
N HIS A 756 -36.89 -14.70 3.93
CA HIS A 756 -37.51 -14.93 2.62
C HIS A 756 -36.60 -14.52 1.44
N ILE A 757 -35.55 -13.74 1.70
CA ILE A 757 -34.54 -13.37 0.70
C ILE A 757 -33.38 -14.37 0.66
N ASN A 758 -33.15 -15.13 1.73
CA ASN A 758 -32.03 -16.07 1.88
C ASN A 758 -32.42 -17.54 1.70
N PHE A 759 -33.72 -17.87 1.70
CA PHE A 759 -34.18 -19.25 1.73
C PHE A 759 -33.73 -20.12 0.54
N GLY A 760 -33.50 -19.52 -0.64
CA GLY A 760 -33.14 -20.24 -1.86
C GLY A 760 -31.85 -21.05 -1.76
N ASN A 761 -30.78 -20.45 -1.22
CA ASN A 761 -29.49 -21.13 -1.05
C ASN A 761 -29.57 -22.32 -0.09
N TYR A 762 -30.34 -22.19 0.99
CA TYR A 762 -30.59 -23.30 1.91
C TYR A 762 -31.32 -24.46 1.22
N MET A 763 -32.37 -24.16 0.44
CA MET A 763 -33.11 -25.18 -0.31
C MET A 763 -32.27 -25.85 -1.38
N LEU A 764 -31.33 -25.14 -2.01
CA LEU A 764 -30.35 -25.74 -2.92
C LEU A 764 -29.40 -26.71 -2.20
N GLY A 765 -29.04 -26.43 -0.95
CA GLY A 765 -28.34 -27.39 -0.08
C GLY A 765 -29.15 -28.65 0.18
N VAL A 766 -30.43 -28.50 0.57
CA VAL A 766 -31.37 -29.62 0.75
C VAL A 766 -31.50 -30.44 -0.54
N LEU A 767 -31.65 -29.78 -1.69
CA LEU A 767 -31.71 -30.42 -3.00
C LEU A 767 -30.43 -31.20 -3.32
N THR A 768 -29.26 -30.61 -3.05
CA THR A 768 -27.97 -31.28 -3.24
C THR A 768 -27.88 -32.56 -2.38
N GLY A 769 -28.35 -32.50 -1.13
CA GLY A 769 -28.44 -33.68 -0.26
C GLY A 769 -29.38 -34.77 -0.80
N LEU A 770 -30.55 -34.38 -1.33
CA LEU A 770 -31.48 -35.33 -1.97
C LEU A 770 -30.89 -35.95 -3.24
N ILE A 771 -30.17 -35.18 -4.05
CA ILE A 771 -29.46 -35.67 -5.25
C ILE A 771 -28.39 -36.67 -4.84
N TYR A 772 -27.57 -36.33 -3.85
CA TYR A 772 -26.54 -37.23 -3.33
C TYR A 772 -27.14 -38.56 -2.83
N HIS A 773 -28.23 -38.51 -2.07
CA HIS A 773 -28.91 -39.70 -1.58
C HIS A 773 -29.39 -40.61 -2.73
N GLU A 774 -29.98 -40.03 -3.78
CA GLU A 774 -30.46 -40.78 -4.94
C GLU A 774 -29.31 -41.36 -5.78
N LEU A 775 -28.21 -40.60 -5.98
CA LEU A 775 -27.01 -41.07 -6.67
C LEU A 775 -26.37 -42.25 -5.95
N ARG A 776 -26.27 -42.16 -4.61
CA ARG A 776 -25.77 -43.24 -3.76
C ARG A 776 -26.67 -44.47 -3.86
N LYS A 777 -27.99 -44.31 -3.84
CA LYS A 777 -28.97 -45.40 -4.00
C LYS A 777 -28.84 -46.11 -5.35
N ARG A 778 -28.53 -45.36 -6.42
CA ARG A 778 -28.33 -45.89 -7.78
C ARG A 778 -26.90 -46.34 -8.06
N SER A 779 -26.00 -46.27 -7.07
CA SER A 779 -24.56 -46.56 -7.20
C SER A 779 -23.90 -45.85 -8.39
N VAL A 780 -24.35 -44.62 -8.69
CA VAL A 780 -23.80 -43.81 -9.80
C VAL A 780 -22.59 -43.04 -9.28
N ASP A 781 -21.43 -43.26 -9.90
CA ASP A 781 -20.24 -42.48 -9.61
C ASP A 781 -20.07 -41.31 -10.59
N LEU A 782 -20.26 -40.08 -10.08
CA LEU A 782 -20.10 -38.87 -10.89
C LEU A 782 -18.66 -38.61 -11.34
N ALA A 783 -17.64 -39.12 -10.63
CA ALA A 783 -16.25 -38.92 -11.00
C ALA A 783 -15.88 -39.62 -12.32
N SER A 784 -16.59 -40.71 -12.66
CA SER A 784 -16.42 -41.42 -13.92
C SER A 784 -16.87 -40.60 -15.14
N SER A 785 -17.84 -39.69 -14.97
CA SER A 785 -18.39 -38.88 -16.06
C SER A 785 -17.42 -37.77 -16.48
N GLY A 786 -16.97 -37.80 -17.73
CA GLY A 786 -16.15 -36.74 -18.31
C GLY A 786 -16.84 -35.36 -18.31
N VAL A 787 -18.16 -35.35 -18.52
CA VAL A 787 -18.98 -34.13 -18.51
C VAL A 787 -19.03 -33.52 -17.11
N PHE A 788 -19.25 -34.33 -16.07
CA PHE A 788 -19.30 -33.82 -14.70
C PHE A 788 -17.93 -33.29 -14.26
N ARG A 789 -16.83 -33.98 -14.60
CA ARG A 789 -15.48 -33.48 -14.33
C ARG A 789 -15.23 -32.12 -14.98
N PHE A 790 -15.64 -31.95 -16.24
CA PHE A 790 -15.54 -30.67 -16.92
C PHE A 790 -16.33 -29.58 -16.18
N VAL A 791 -17.60 -29.83 -15.85
CA VAL A 791 -18.44 -28.88 -15.10
C VAL A 791 -17.83 -28.54 -13.74
N TRP A 792 -17.27 -29.52 -13.04
CA TRP A 792 -16.65 -29.34 -11.73
C TRP A 792 -15.39 -28.47 -11.79
N TYR A 793 -14.49 -28.69 -12.76
CA TYR A 793 -13.33 -27.82 -12.95
C TYR A 793 -13.71 -26.44 -13.46
N ALA A 794 -14.69 -26.36 -14.38
CA ALA A 794 -15.22 -25.09 -14.86
C ALA A 794 -15.84 -24.26 -13.73
N ASN A 795 -16.47 -24.90 -12.73
CA ASN A 795 -17.09 -24.24 -11.58
C ASN A 795 -16.11 -23.31 -10.82
N PHE A 796 -14.85 -23.72 -10.66
CA PHE A 796 -13.82 -22.89 -10.00
C PHE A 796 -13.49 -21.59 -10.76
N LEU A 797 -13.79 -21.54 -12.05
CA LEU A 797 -13.66 -20.32 -12.87
C LEU A 797 -14.99 -19.58 -12.97
N VAL A 798 -16.08 -20.29 -13.27
CA VAL A 798 -17.39 -19.70 -13.57
C VAL A 798 -18.00 -19.04 -12.33
N VAL A 799 -17.90 -19.64 -11.14
CA VAL A 799 -18.47 -19.06 -9.92
C VAL A 799 -17.80 -17.71 -9.57
N PRO A 800 -16.45 -17.59 -9.51
CA PRO A 800 -15.82 -16.28 -9.34
C PRO A 800 -16.14 -15.29 -10.47
N LEU A 801 -16.14 -15.74 -11.74
CA LEU A 801 -16.47 -14.86 -12.87
C LEU A 801 -17.91 -14.34 -12.80
N SER A 802 -18.84 -15.12 -12.26
CA SER A 802 -20.25 -14.70 -12.09
C SER A 802 -20.43 -13.55 -11.10
N MET A 803 -19.44 -13.29 -10.25
CA MET A 803 -19.45 -12.15 -9.31
C MET A 803 -18.99 -10.85 -9.96
N LEU A 804 -18.19 -10.91 -11.04
CA LEU A 804 -17.64 -9.72 -11.71
C LEU A 804 -18.70 -8.74 -12.26
N PRO A 805 -19.84 -9.18 -12.82
CA PRO A 805 -20.89 -8.26 -13.26
C PRO A 805 -21.42 -7.35 -12.16
N SER A 806 -21.25 -7.69 -10.87
CA SER A 806 -21.62 -6.81 -9.76
C SER A 806 -20.90 -5.46 -9.80
N TYR A 807 -19.71 -5.40 -10.42
CA TYR A 807 -18.95 -4.15 -10.62
C TYR A 807 -19.75 -3.08 -11.38
N VAL A 808 -20.62 -3.51 -12.30
CA VAL A 808 -21.44 -2.59 -13.10
C VAL A 808 -22.34 -1.72 -12.21
N PHE A 809 -22.83 -2.26 -11.08
CA PHE A 809 -23.65 -1.52 -10.11
C PHE A 809 -22.84 -0.52 -9.26
N TYR A 810 -21.52 -0.70 -9.16
CA TYR A 810 -20.61 0.26 -8.52
C TYR A 810 -20.18 1.40 -9.46
N VAL A 811 -20.34 1.24 -10.78
CA VAL A 811 -19.94 2.25 -11.78
C VAL A 811 -21.11 3.07 -12.29
N ASN A 812 -22.25 2.41 -12.50
CA ASN A 812 -23.39 3.03 -13.12
C ASN A 812 -24.52 3.21 -12.12
N GLU A 813 -25.31 4.26 -12.32
CA GLU A 813 -26.57 4.45 -11.63
C GLU A 813 -27.71 3.96 -12.52
N PHE A 814 -28.48 3.01 -12.00
CA PHE A 814 -29.64 2.45 -12.68
C PHE A 814 -30.91 2.95 -12.03
N GLU A 815 -31.90 3.31 -12.84
CA GLU A 815 -33.23 3.70 -12.37
C GLU A 815 -33.92 2.52 -11.67
N THR A 816 -34.53 2.81 -10.51
CA THR A 816 -35.34 1.84 -9.75
C THR A 816 -36.82 2.24 -9.77
N PRO A 817 -37.76 1.28 -9.89
CA PRO A 817 -37.56 -0.17 -9.95
C PRO A 817 -37.19 -0.69 -11.35
N SER A 818 -36.44 -1.79 -11.40
CA SER A 818 -36.06 -2.44 -12.68
C SER A 818 -36.22 -3.96 -12.61
N VAL A 819 -36.86 -4.52 -13.64
CA VAL A 819 -37.12 -5.97 -13.75
C VAL A 819 -35.82 -6.76 -13.93
N TRP A 820 -34.90 -6.27 -14.77
CA TRP A 820 -33.64 -6.99 -15.00
C TRP A 820 -32.77 -7.02 -13.73
N MET A 821 -32.80 -5.96 -12.91
CA MET A 821 -32.08 -5.92 -11.63
C MET A 821 -32.63 -6.95 -10.64
N ALA A 822 -33.95 -7.07 -10.57
CA ALA A 822 -34.63 -8.08 -9.75
C ALA A 822 -34.29 -9.51 -10.18
N ILE A 823 -34.29 -9.78 -11.49
CA ILE A 823 -33.88 -11.09 -12.04
C ILE A 823 -32.40 -11.35 -11.73
N TYR A 824 -31.53 -10.36 -11.96
CA TYR A 824 -30.10 -10.49 -11.71
C TYR A 824 -29.81 -10.81 -10.23
N PHE A 825 -30.47 -10.13 -9.28
CA PHE A 825 -30.32 -10.40 -7.86
C PHE A 825 -30.68 -11.84 -7.51
N ALA A 826 -31.85 -12.31 -7.93
CA ALA A 826 -32.31 -13.67 -7.65
C ALA A 826 -31.41 -14.74 -8.30
N VAL A 827 -30.99 -14.51 -9.55
CA VAL A 827 -30.11 -15.45 -10.28
C VAL A 827 -28.72 -15.50 -9.67
N SER A 828 -28.06 -14.35 -9.50
CA SER A 828 -26.69 -14.27 -8.97
C SER A 828 -26.59 -14.89 -7.57
N LYS A 829 -27.57 -14.63 -6.70
CA LYS A 829 -27.59 -15.15 -5.33
C LYS A 829 -27.70 -16.67 -5.26
N ASN A 830 -28.58 -17.26 -6.07
CA ASN A 830 -28.79 -18.71 -6.11
C ASN A 830 -27.71 -19.45 -6.93
N PHE A 831 -27.10 -18.78 -7.91
CA PHE A 831 -26.02 -19.35 -8.73
C PHE A 831 -24.83 -19.78 -7.87
N PHE A 832 -24.45 -18.97 -6.87
CA PHE A 832 -23.40 -19.32 -5.93
C PHE A 832 -23.75 -20.61 -5.15
N GLY A 833 -24.99 -20.75 -4.67
CA GLY A 833 -25.46 -21.96 -3.98
C GLY A 833 -25.37 -23.22 -4.85
N ILE A 834 -25.74 -23.14 -6.14
CA ILE A 834 -25.59 -24.25 -7.10
C ILE A 834 -24.11 -24.62 -7.26
N GLY A 835 -23.24 -23.63 -7.41
CA GLY A 835 -21.80 -23.85 -7.56
C GLY A 835 -21.17 -24.55 -6.36
N ILE A 836 -21.57 -24.19 -5.14
CA ILE A 836 -21.15 -24.90 -3.92
C ILE A 836 -21.69 -26.33 -3.88
N GLY A 837 -22.94 -26.56 -4.30
CA GLY A 837 -23.51 -27.91 -4.41
C GLY A 837 -22.73 -28.83 -5.36
N ILE A 838 -22.35 -28.32 -6.53
CA ILE A 838 -21.49 -29.04 -7.50
C ILE A 838 -20.12 -29.34 -6.88
N MET A 839 -19.52 -28.35 -6.20
CA MET A 839 -18.23 -28.51 -5.52
C MET A 839 -18.29 -29.66 -4.51
N ILE A 840 -19.31 -29.67 -3.63
CA ILE A 840 -19.52 -30.71 -2.61
C ILE A 840 -19.65 -32.09 -3.26
N LEU A 841 -20.52 -32.24 -4.27
CA LEU A 841 -20.73 -33.52 -4.95
C LEU A 841 -19.42 -34.06 -5.55
N GLY A 842 -18.61 -33.21 -6.19
CA GLY A 842 -17.33 -33.66 -6.75
C GLY A 842 -16.26 -33.98 -5.70
N CYS A 843 -16.27 -33.32 -4.54
CA CYS A 843 -15.41 -33.69 -3.41
C CYS A 843 -15.79 -35.06 -2.83
N VAL A 844 -17.09 -35.33 -2.67
CA VAL A 844 -17.59 -36.61 -2.13
C VAL A 844 -17.32 -37.78 -3.09
N HIS A 845 -17.49 -37.58 -4.39
CA HIS A 845 -17.19 -38.59 -5.42
C HIS A 845 -15.70 -38.70 -5.79
N GLY A 846 -14.82 -37.86 -5.21
CA GLY A 846 -13.38 -37.99 -5.41
C GLY A 846 -12.87 -37.51 -6.79
N VAL A 847 -13.51 -36.50 -7.40
CA VAL A 847 -13.09 -35.93 -8.70
C VAL A 847 -11.63 -35.46 -8.69
N SER A 848 -11.18 -34.87 -7.57
CA SER A 848 -9.80 -34.42 -7.37
C SER A 848 -9.24 -34.91 -6.04
N GLY A 849 -8.35 -35.89 -6.09
CA GLY A 849 -7.65 -36.41 -4.90
C GLY A 849 -6.69 -35.41 -4.26
N VAL A 850 -6.32 -34.30 -4.94
CA VAL A 850 -5.53 -33.22 -4.33
C VAL A 850 -6.41 -32.43 -3.36
N LEU A 851 -7.57 -31.95 -3.83
CA LEU A 851 -8.46 -31.13 -3.00
C LEU A 851 -9.00 -31.92 -1.81
N GLN A 852 -9.37 -33.20 -2.03
CA GLN A 852 -9.81 -34.07 -0.94
C GLN A 852 -8.74 -34.27 0.13
N ARG A 853 -7.47 -34.47 -0.24
CA ARG A 853 -6.36 -34.56 0.72
C ARG A 853 -6.13 -33.27 1.50
N VAL A 854 -6.31 -32.12 0.86
CA VAL A 854 -6.18 -30.81 1.51
C VAL A 854 -7.32 -30.60 2.51
N LEU A 855 -8.58 -30.80 2.10
CA LEU A 855 -9.75 -30.60 2.96
C LEU A 855 -9.81 -31.60 4.13
N ASN A 856 -9.34 -32.83 3.92
CA ASN A 856 -9.26 -33.86 4.96
C ASN A 856 -7.97 -33.79 5.78
N TYR A 857 -7.16 -32.73 5.64
CA TYR A 857 -5.94 -32.60 6.42
C TYR A 857 -6.29 -32.40 7.92
N PRO A 858 -5.65 -33.12 8.86
CA PRO A 858 -6.06 -33.14 10.28
C PRO A 858 -6.09 -31.76 10.97
N PHE A 859 -5.38 -30.77 10.45
CA PHE A 859 -5.43 -29.39 10.95
C PHE A 859 -6.83 -28.75 10.84
N PHE A 860 -7.61 -29.09 9.80
CA PHE A 860 -8.93 -28.51 9.60
C PHE A 860 -9.99 -29.10 10.55
N GLU A 861 -9.75 -30.26 11.16
CA GLU A 861 -10.70 -30.87 12.09
C GLU A 861 -10.94 -30.00 13.35
N PRO A 862 -9.91 -29.60 14.14
CA PRO A 862 -10.13 -28.72 15.29
C PRO A 862 -10.59 -27.32 14.87
N MET A 863 -10.10 -26.80 13.74
CA MET A 863 -10.52 -25.49 13.25
C MET A 863 -11.99 -25.49 12.82
N GLY A 864 -12.48 -26.57 12.22
CA GLY A 864 -13.88 -26.76 11.87
C GLY A 864 -14.80 -26.72 13.09
N ARG A 865 -14.40 -27.36 14.20
CA ARG A 865 -15.15 -27.33 15.47
C ARG A 865 -15.19 -25.94 16.10
N LEU A 866 -14.10 -25.17 16.01
CA LEU A 866 -14.05 -23.80 16.53
C LEU A 866 -14.72 -22.76 15.62
N ALA A 867 -15.10 -23.12 14.39
CA ALA A 867 -15.60 -22.17 13.41
C ALA A 867 -16.88 -21.44 13.89
N TYR A 868 -17.80 -22.15 14.56
CA TYR A 868 -19.03 -21.56 15.09
C TYR A 868 -18.77 -20.55 16.20
N GLY A 869 -17.93 -20.90 17.19
CA GLY A 869 -17.56 -19.97 18.26
C GLY A 869 -16.75 -18.77 17.75
N ALA A 870 -15.86 -18.99 16.77
CA ALA A 870 -15.12 -17.93 16.11
C ALA A 870 -16.07 -16.98 15.34
N TYR A 871 -17.08 -17.53 14.66
CA TYR A 871 -18.13 -16.75 14.01
C TYR A 871 -18.93 -15.91 15.01
N LEU A 872 -19.27 -16.43 16.19
CA LEU A 872 -20.01 -15.66 17.19
C LEU A 872 -19.17 -14.53 17.80
N ILE A 873 -17.89 -14.77 18.09
CA ILE A 873 -17.05 -13.83 18.85
C ILE A 873 -16.26 -12.86 17.97
N HIS A 874 -16.10 -13.09 16.67
CA HIS A 874 -15.25 -12.23 15.83
C HIS A 874 -15.65 -10.74 15.86
N PRO A 875 -16.93 -10.34 15.90
CA PRO A 875 -17.28 -8.90 15.92
C PRO A 875 -16.99 -8.26 17.27
N PHE A 876 -16.96 -9.04 18.36
CA PHE A 876 -16.47 -8.59 19.66
C PHE A 876 -14.95 -8.32 19.58
N VAL A 877 -14.18 -9.27 19.05
CA VAL A 877 -12.72 -9.14 18.89
C VAL A 877 -12.38 -7.97 17.96
N MET A 878 -13.07 -7.85 16.83
CA MET A 878 -12.89 -6.74 15.90
C MET A 878 -13.19 -5.41 16.58
N ARG A 879 -14.32 -5.26 17.29
CA ARG A 879 -14.61 -4.02 18.04
C ARG A 879 -13.51 -3.72 19.05
N TYR A 880 -13.10 -4.70 19.84
CA TYR A 880 -11.99 -4.57 20.80
C TYR A 880 -10.70 -4.08 20.16
N MET A 881 -10.38 -4.51 18.92
CA MET A 881 -9.15 -4.10 18.23
C MET A 881 -9.26 -2.77 17.48
N PHE A 882 -10.40 -2.48 16.83
CA PHE A 882 -10.56 -1.31 15.96
C PHE A 882 -11.12 -0.09 16.68
N VAL A 883 -12.05 -0.30 17.61
CA VAL A 883 -12.83 0.76 18.25
C VAL A 883 -12.17 1.26 19.54
N SER A 884 -11.25 0.47 20.12
CA SER A 884 -10.41 0.89 21.26
C SER A 884 -9.31 1.89 20.89
N THR A 885 -9.22 2.28 19.62
CA THR A 885 -8.21 3.22 19.14
C THR A 885 -8.44 4.62 19.73
N ARG A 886 -7.36 5.23 20.24
CA ARG A 886 -7.39 6.55 20.90
C ARG A 886 -7.38 7.73 19.93
N GLY A 887 -7.22 7.46 18.63
CA GLY A 887 -7.24 8.47 17.58
C GLY A 887 -7.25 7.86 16.18
N PRO A 888 -7.30 8.70 15.13
CA PRO A 888 -7.37 8.25 13.75
C PRO A 888 -6.14 7.43 13.34
N VAL A 889 -6.37 6.19 12.87
CA VAL A 889 -5.31 5.31 12.37
C VAL A 889 -5.10 5.54 10.88
N TYR A 890 -3.84 5.61 10.43
CA TYR A 890 -3.54 5.70 9.00
C TYR A 890 -3.83 4.37 8.30
N TYR A 891 -4.67 4.41 7.26
CA TYR A 891 -4.91 3.25 6.41
C TYR A 891 -3.61 2.82 5.70
N SER A 892 -3.32 1.53 5.74
CA SER A 892 -2.20 0.87 5.06
C SER A 892 -2.57 -0.59 4.81
N ASP A 893 -2.34 -1.09 3.59
CA ASP A 893 -2.70 -2.48 3.26
C ASP A 893 -2.02 -3.49 4.17
N THR A 894 -0.76 -3.25 4.55
CA THR A 894 -0.03 -4.10 5.50
C THR A 894 -0.63 -4.09 6.90
N LEU A 895 -1.11 -2.92 7.35
CA LEU A 895 -1.78 -2.81 8.64
C LEU A 895 -3.13 -3.54 8.59
N THR A 896 -3.90 -3.36 7.51
CA THR A 896 -5.18 -4.05 7.32
C THR A 896 -4.99 -5.56 7.31
N ILE A 897 -4.04 -6.10 6.54
CA ILE A 897 -3.74 -7.54 6.52
C ILE A 897 -3.30 -8.03 7.90
N SER A 898 -2.42 -7.29 8.59
CA SER A 898 -1.98 -7.62 9.95
C SER A 898 -3.15 -7.65 10.94
N LEU A 899 -4.07 -6.68 10.85
CA LEU A 899 -5.25 -6.60 11.71
C LEU A 899 -6.26 -7.71 11.39
N VAL A 900 -6.45 -8.10 10.13
CA VAL A 900 -7.32 -9.22 9.74
C VAL A 900 -6.76 -10.55 10.26
N LEU A 901 -5.46 -10.79 10.06
CA LEU A 901 -4.80 -12.01 10.56
C LEU A 901 -4.82 -12.04 12.10
N GLY A 902 -4.54 -10.90 12.75
CA GLY A 902 -4.61 -10.75 14.20
C GLY A 902 -6.02 -10.98 14.76
N ALA A 903 -7.04 -10.37 14.15
CA ALA A 903 -8.43 -10.55 14.55
C ALA A 903 -8.90 -12.00 14.35
N THR A 904 -8.47 -12.66 13.27
CA THR A 904 -8.79 -14.06 13.01
C THR A 904 -8.15 -14.97 14.06
N ALA A 905 -6.85 -14.81 14.30
CA ALA A 905 -6.12 -15.59 15.29
C ALA A 905 -6.71 -15.40 16.69
N MET A 906 -6.99 -14.15 17.09
CA MET A 906 -7.60 -13.83 18.38
C MET A 906 -9.02 -14.39 18.49
N SER A 907 -9.82 -14.35 17.42
CA SER A 907 -11.17 -14.95 17.40
C SER A 907 -11.12 -16.46 17.59
N CYS A 908 -10.18 -17.16 16.95
CA CYS A 908 -9.97 -18.60 17.15
C CYS A 908 -9.50 -18.91 18.58
N LEU A 909 -8.61 -18.10 19.16
CA LEU A 909 -8.13 -18.28 20.54
C LEU A 909 -9.24 -18.07 21.56
N VAL A 910 -10.03 -17.00 21.43
CA VAL A 910 -11.16 -16.75 22.32
C VAL A 910 -12.24 -17.81 22.13
N SER A 911 -12.50 -18.24 20.88
CA SER A 911 -13.40 -19.36 20.61
C SER A 911 -12.95 -20.65 21.27
N LEU A 912 -11.63 -20.95 21.29
CA LEU A 912 -11.10 -22.12 21.98
C LEU A 912 -11.39 -22.05 23.48
N LEU A 913 -11.16 -20.89 24.10
CA LEU A 913 -11.47 -20.69 25.52
C LEU A 913 -12.97 -20.89 25.80
N LEU A 914 -13.84 -20.32 24.96
CA LEU A 914 -15.29 -20.48 25.11
C LEU A 914 -15.74 -21.93 24.87
N CYS A 915 -15.12 -22.63 23.93
CA CYS A 915 -15.39 -24.04 23.67
C CYS A 915 -15.07 -24.90 24.90
N LEU A 916 -13.88 -24.70 25.49
CA LEU A 916 -13.44 -25.44 26.67
C LEU A 916 -14.25 -25.10 27.94
N LEU A 917 -14.63 -23.83 28.12
CA LEU A 917 -15.28 -23.35 29.35
C LEU A 917 -16.81 -23.46 29.34
N ILE A 918 -17.43 -23.50 28.17
CA ILE A 918 -18.90 -23.42 28.07
C ILE A 918 -19.43 -24.58 27.24
N GLU A 919 -18.91 -24.75 26.03
CA GLU A 919 -19.47 -25.67 25.04
C GLU A 919 -19.31 -27.13 25.49
N LEU A 920 -18.08 -27.60 25.71
CA LEU A 920 -17.81 -29.00 26.07
C LEU A 920 -18.49 -29.45 27.38
N PRO A 921 -18.38 -28.71 28.52
CA PRO A 921 -19.00 -29.13 29.77
C PRO A 921 -20.53 -29.19 29.68
N THR A 922 -21.15 -28.21 29.01
CA THR A 922 -22.61 -28.17 28.93
C THR A 922 -23.16 -29.24 27.99
N SER A 923 -22.41 -29.66 26.97
CA SER A 923 -22.80 -30.78 26.11
C SER A 923 -22.60 -32.12 26.79
N ALA A 924 -21.54 -32.30 27.59
CA ALA A 924 -21.42 -33.47 28.46
C ALA A 924 -22.62 -33.58 29.41
N LEU A 925 -22.99 -32.48 30.08
CA LEU A 925 -24.15 -32.44 30.97
C LEU A 925 -25.46 -32.77 30.23
N GLN A 926 -25.69 -32.21 29.04
CA GLN A 926 -26.87 -32.52 28.22
C GLN A 926 -26.92 -34.01 27.86
N ASN A 927 -25.80 -34.59 27.43
CA ASN A 927 -25.74 -36.00 27.08
C ASN A 927 -26.10 -36.87 28.29
N HIS A 928 -25.63 -36.53 29.49
CA HIS A 928 -26.00 -37.25 30.72
C HIS A 928 -27.47 -37.09 31.11
N LEU A 929 -28.01 -35.87 31.03
CA LEU A 929 -29.41 -35.58 31.41
C LEU A 929 -30.42 -36.22 30.44
N PHE A 930 -30.11 -36.27 29.15
CA PHE A 930 -31.01 -36.76 28.11
C PHE A 930 -30.62 -38.14 27.55
N ALA A 931 -29.63 -38.82 28.14
CA ALA A 931 -29.26 -40.19 27.76
C ALA A 931 -30.43 -41.18 27.84
N GLY A 932 -31.41 -40.95 28.72
CA GLY A 932 -32.61 -41.79 28.88
C GLY A 932 -33.70 -41.59 27.81
N PHE A 933 -33.54 -40.64 26.88
CA PHE A 933 -34.49 -40.35 25.79
C PHE A 933 -34.01 -40.83 24.40
N LYS A 934 -32.81 -41.42 24.30
CA LYS A 934 -32.22 -41.89 23.04
C LYS A 934 -32.74 -43.27 22.62
#